data_AF-A0A4V1MIB3-F1
#
_entry.id   AF-A0A4V1MIB3-F1
#
_cell.length_a   1.000
_cell.length_b   1.000
_cell.length_c   1.000
_cell.angle_alpha   90.00
_cell.angle_beta   90.00
_cell.angle_gamma   90.00
#
_symmetry.space_group_name_H-M   'P 1'
#
loop_
_entity.id
_entity.type
_entity.pdbx_description
1 polymer ?
#
loop_
_entity_poly.entity_id
_entity_poly.type
_entity_poly.pdbx_seq_one_letter_code
_entity_poly.pdbx_strand_id
1 'polypeptide(L)'
;MQKSKSRSIVFKIAKYLGITFAVIIGLLFLTPIVFEDQIKDQIKKIANERLSAELNYSDVSVSFFRHFPSLTLTLDNLSLNGSAPYTNEKFITAKEVSFGINVASLIFSKSVKIDQIYLSDSFINVKVNPSGEANYNIYKSQAAATEDKDSTETALKLERIEILNSKIIYDDQSTKIHFDAFGFNYLGKGDLNKAVFDLYSKAKIEKLNIVYENEPYLMNKKVNADLITKVNINSLSFFFQQNNLKINQLLIDFKGKFDFLKDGYNMDFVIKSDNSDLHDVFTAFPPKYITWLSKTEIKGNTNLLLTLKGDYIASKNIAPDLNLDLKIDSGFVNYNKSPFPVSNLNLDVKTKVPSLNPDLLTVDAKNLSLNMNKDYLKSKFYVEGINTPEINADFKSKIDLEKLTKALGIPKIELKGALTSDIKANGKFDLKNKLLPVTNGTIDLENGYLKTPYYPNPITNITIKSKIDNPKGTFGDLSIKLKPAQFTFEGKPVFVEADLSNFDDLAYDIKAKGELDVNKIYKVFSQKGLDLDGFVKADVVLKGKQSDAEKGNYSKLYNKGTLELRNIGITSEYLPKKFIIKEGIFKINQDKMSFNNFLAAYGQSDFKMNGYLQNVFNYVTTNTGVLKGKFKATSRYINVDEFMSNTSAETSVTQNSSPKTETKQAENAQTGVIIIPTNLNLQFNAVAQKVSFDKLKLQNAVGNLSMNKGKLTMQNTGFNLIGCNVSMNANYQAVTPQKANFDYAIKASDFDIKRAYNEIEVFRKMASAAEKAQGIVSLDYQLKGRLNGKMEPVYPSLSGGGILSVKDVKVRGLKMFTAVSKETSTEAIKNPDLSKVDIKTTIKNNIMTVERFKFKFAGFRPRIEGTTSLDGKLNLKMRLGLPPFGIFGIPLTVTGTQDNPKIKVGRKSQDLEETKDTEE
;
A
#
# COMPACT_ATOMS: atom_id res chain seq x y z
N MET A 1 -16.13 84.65 65.35
CA MET A 1 -15.58 85.08 64.04
C MET A 1 -14.15 84.57 63.90
N GLN A 2 -13.92 83.48 63.14
CA GLN A 2 -12.57 82.97 62.84
C GLN A 2 -12.59 82.36 61.43
N LYS A 3 -12.47 83.21 60.40
CA LYS A 3 -12.51 82.80 58.98
C LYS A 3 -11.62 83.72 58.12
N SER A 4 -10.31 83.77 58.35
CA SER A 4 -9.39 84.51 57.45
C SER A 4 -7.89 84.17 57.54
N LYS A 5 -7.49 82.92 57.85
CA LYS A 5 -6.07 82.49 57.68
C LYS A 5 -5.88 81.24 56.80
N SER A 6 -6.91 80.42 56.58
CA SER A 6 -6.83 79.24 55.72
C SER A 6 -6.81 79.56 54.21
N ARG A 7 -7.50 80.63 53.75
CA ARG A 7 -7.59 80.98 52.32
C ARG A 7 -6.25 81.41 51.69
N SER A 8 -5.34 82.07 52.41
CA SER A 8 -4.08 82.57 51.81
C SER A 8 -2.99 81.50 51.71
N ILE A 9 -2.98 80.52 52.61
CA ILE A 9 -2.06 79.37 52.55
C ILE A 9 -2.46 78.45 51.40
N VAL A 10 -3.76 78.19 51.22
CA VAL A 10 -4.27 77.39 50.09
C VAL A 10 -3.95 78.07 48.75
N PHE A 11 -4.09 79.40 48.63
CA PHE A 11 -3.72 80.13 47.42
C PHE A 11 -2.20 80.12 47.15
N LYS A 12 -1.36 80.20 48.19
CA LYS A 12 0.10 80.07 48.02
C LYS A 12 0.50 78.66 47.61
N ILE A 13 -0.05 77.63 48.25
CA ILE A 13 0.19 76.23 47.88
C ILE A 13 -0.32 75.95 46.47
N ALA A 14 -1.50 76.41 46.09
CA ALA A 14 -2.02 76.28 44.73
C ALA A 14 -1.17 77.04 43.70
N LYS A 15 -0.64 78.21 44.04
CA LYS A 15 0.30 78.96 43.19
C LYS A 15 1.63 78.23 43.02
N TYR A 16 2.22 77.72 44.10
CA TYR A 16 3.46 76.95 44.03
C TYR A 16 3.26 75.62 43.30
N LEU A 17 2.16 74.89 43.56
CA LEU A 17 1.80 73.69 42.81
C LEU A 17 1.54 73.99 41.33
N GLY A 18 0.86 75.09 41.02
CA GLY A 18 0.62 75.52 39.64
C GLY A 18 1.90 75.91 38.90
N ILE A 19 2.83 76.61 39.55
CA ILE A 19 4.16 76.92 39.00
C ILE A 19 4.98 75.65 38.83
N THR A 20 5.04 74.78 39.84
CA THR A 20 5.76 73.50 39.77
C THR A 20 5.19 72.62 38.66
N PHE A 21 3.86 72.55 38.51
CA PHE A 21 3.20 71.81 37.43
C PHE A 21 3.50 72.40 36.05
N ALA A 22 3.45 73.73 35.91
CA ALA A 22 3.83 74.40 34.66
C ALA A 22 5.31 74.20 34.31
N VAL A 23 6.21 74.21 35.30
CA VAL A 23 7.64 73.91 35.12
C VAL A 23 7.85 72.46 34.70
N ILE A 24 7.16 71.50 35.32
CA ILE A 24 7.24 70.08 34.94
C ILE A 24 6.75 69.88 33.50
N ILE A 25 5.60 70.47 33.12
CA ILE A 25 5.11 70.42 31.74
C ILE A 25 6.09 71.09 30.77
N GLY A 26 6.63 72.25 31.14
CA GLY A 26 7.65 72.94 30.37
C GLY A 26 8.91 72.10 30.15
N LEU A 27 9.38 71.40 31.20
CA LEU A 27 10.50 70.47 31.11
C LEU A 27 10.18 69.25 30.24
N LEU A 28 8.97 68.69 30.33
CA LEU A 28 8.52 67.60 29.45
C LEU A 28 8.46 68.03 27.98
N PHE A 29 8.23 69.30 27.70
CA PHE A 29 8.26 69.85 26.33
C PHE A 29 9.68 70.17 25.84
N LEU A 30 10.52 70.73 26.71
CA LEU A 30 11.89 71.16 26.36
C LEU A 30 12.89 70.00 26.29
N THR A 31 12.76 68.99 27.15
CA THR A 31 13.71 67.88 27.25
C THR A 31 13.84 67.11 25.92
N PRO A 32 12.75 66.72 25.23
CA PRO A 32 12.86 66.08 23.92
C PRO A 32 13.63 66.90 22.89
N ILE A 33 13.43 68.22 22.85
CA ILE A 33 14.08 69.14 21.89
C ILE A 33 15.59 69.20 22.13
N VAL A 34 16.04 69.23 23.39
CA VAL A 34 17.47 69.33 23.74
C VAL A 34 18.26 68.07 23.36
N PHE A 35 17.63 66.89 23.41
CA PHE A 35 18.29 65.61 23.16
C PHE A 35 17.98 65.03 21.77
N GLU A 36 17.21 65.72 20.93
CA GLU A 36 16.71 65.22 19.64
C GLU A 36 17.85 64.82 18.69
N ASP A 37 18.82 65.71 18.46
CA ASP A 37 19.94 65.47 17.53
C ASP A 37 20.86 64.34 18.02
N GLN A 38 21.17 64.33 19.34
CA GLN A 38 22.02 63.28 19.94
C GLN A 38 21.39 61.88 19.82
N ILE A 39 20.07 61.81 19.98
CA ILE A 39 19.33 60.55 19.88
C ILE A 39 19.30 60.09 18.41
N LYS A 40 18.96 60.98 17.45
CA LYS A 40 18.92 60.67 16.00
C LYS A 40 20.23 60.09 15.47
N ASP A 41 21.36 60.72 15.78
CA ASP A 41 22.67 60.28 15.32
C ASP A 41 23.09 58.92 15.89
N GLN A 42 22.82 58.68 17.18
CA GLN A 42 23.11 57.40 17.81
C GLN A 42 22.32 56.24 17.21
N ILE A 43 21.02 56.43 16.90
CA ILE A 43 20.19 55.37 16.32
C ILE A 43 20.67 55.00 14.92
N LYS A 44 20.96 56.01 14.08
CA LYS A 44 21.43 55.79 12.71
C LYS A 44 22.76 55.01 12.71
N LYS A 45 23.66 55.34 13.64
CA LYS A 45 24.91 54.62 13.83
C LYS A 45 24.68 53.16 14.27
N ILE A 46 23.88 52.95 15.33
CA ILE A 46 23.58 51.61 15.87
C ILE A 46 22.90 50.73 14.82
N ALA A 47 21.90 51.26 14.11
CA ALA A 47 21.19 50.53 13.07
C ALA A 47 22.12 50.07 11.94
N ASN A 48 22.98 50.95 11.43
CA ASN A 48 23.90 50.61 10.33
C ASN A 48 25.03 49.64 10.75
N GLU A 49 25.51 49.74 11.99
CA GLU A 49 26.58 48.86 12.50
C GLU A 49 26.05 47.47 12.90
N ARG A 50 24.82 47.39 13.45
CA ARG A 50 24.30 46.18 14.09
C ARG A 50 23.25 45.42 13.26
N LEU A 51 22.71 46.00 12.19
CA LEU A 51 21.74 45.30 11.34
C LEU A 51 22.41 44.72 10.08
N SER A 52 22.04 43.49 9.72
CA SER A 52 22.32 42.84 8.43
C SER A 52 21.25 43.12 7.38
N ALA A 53 20.25 43.94 7.72
CA ALA A 53 19.13 44.31 6.87
C ALA A 53 19.07 45.83 6.60
N GLU A 54 18.51 46.19 5.45
CA GLU A 54 18.28 47.59 5.06
C GLU A 54 17.09 48.18 5.82
N LEU A 55 17.33 49.26 6.56
CA LEU A 55 16.34 50.01 7.33
C LEU A 55 16.13 51.40 6.73
N ASN A 56 14.88 51.71 6.35
CA ASN A 56 14.46 53.01 5.81
C ASN A 56 13.29 53.58 6.65
N TYR A 57 13.21 54.91 6.76
CA TYR A 57 12.11 55.65 7.42
C TYR A 57 12.02 57.08 6.87
N SER A 58 10.89 57.76 7.07
CA SER A 58 10.64 59.10 6.54
C SER A 58 11.01 60.23 7.50
N ASP A 59 10.75 60.07 8.80
CA ASP A 59 11.01 61.07 9.82
C ASP A 59 11.30 60.41 11.18
N VAL A 60 11.94 61.16 12.08
CA VAL A 60 12.28 60.75 13.45
C VAL A 60 11.92 61.85 14.43
N SER A 61 11.19 61.53 15.49
CA SER A 61 10.84 62.49 16.54
C SER A 61 10.95 61.90 17.94
N VAL A 62 11.14 62.76 18.94
CA VAL A 62 11.18 62.37 20.36
C VAL A 62 10.05 63.11 21.10
N SER A 63 9.22 62.40 21.86
CA SER A 63 8.10 63.02 22.58
C SER A 63 7.61 62.21 23.79
N PHE A 64 7.21 62.92 24.85
CA PHE A 64 6.47 62.37 25.99
C PHE A 64 4.95 62.25 25.74
N PHE A 65 4.42 62.95 24.73
CA PHE A 65 2.98 63.10 24.53
C PHE A 65 2.39 62.05 23.57
N ARG A 66 3.22 61.45 22.70
CA ARG A 66 2.76 60.34 21.83
C ARG A 66 2.34 59.12 22.66
N HIS A 67 3.15 58.73 23.63
CA HIS A 67 2.92 57.55 24.49
C HIS A 67 3.09 57.90 25.99
N PHE A 68 2.33 58.88 26.48
CA PHE A 68 2.46 59.36 27.87
C PHE A 68 2.21 58.23 28.90
N PRO A 69 3.05 58.09 29.96
CA PRO A 69 4.11 59.02 30.40
C PRO A 69 5.51 58.74 29.84
N SER A 70 5.67 57.82 28.89
CA SER A 70 6.98 57.41 28.40
C SER A 70 7.58 58.42 27.42
N LEU A 71 8.89 58.69 27.57
CA LEU A 71 9.66 59.36 26.53
C LEU A 71 9.84 58.37 25.39
N THR A 72 9.28 58.66 24.21
CA THR A 72 9.40 57.77 23.05
C THR A 72 10.16 58.44 21.93
N LEU A 73 11.10 57.70 21.36
CA LEU A 73 11.65 57.95 20.04
C LEU A 73 10.74 57.28 19.03
N THR A 74 10.32 57.97 17.98
CA THR A 74 9.40 57.44 16.99
C THR A 74 9.98 57.57 15.58
N LEU A 75 9.91 56.48 14.81
CA LEU A 75 10.25 56.39 13.40
C LEU A 75 8.95 56.34 12.59
N ASP A 76 8.71 57.36 11.76
CA ASP A 76 7.51 57.47 10.94
C ASP A 76 7.75 56.85 9.54
N ASN A 77 6.80 56.05 9.05
CA ASN A 77 6.84 55.27 7.80
C ASN A 77 8.08 54.37 7.66
N LEU A 78 8.31 53.49 8.63
CA LEU A 78 9.43 52.55 8.65
C LEU A 78 9.25 51.41 7.63
N SER A 79 10.34 51.04 6.97
CA SER A 79 10.48 49.87 6.10
C SER A 79 11.81 49.16 6.40
N LEU A 80 11.73 47.90 6.82
CA LEU A 80 12.87 47.03 7.12
C LEU A 80 12.83 45.79 6.22
N ASN A 81 13.91 45.53 5.48
CA ASN A 81 14.08 44.31 4.68
C ASN A 81 14.44 43.10 5.57
N GLY A 82 14.33 41.90 5.03
CA GLY A 82 14.78 40.67 5.69
C GLY A 82 16.29 40.45 5.62
N SER A 83 16.79 39.53 6.44
CA SER A 83 18.14 38.94 6.30
C SER A 83 18.20 37.92 5.16
N ALA A 84 19.41 37.52 4.75
CA ALA A 84 19.59 36.39 3.83
C ALA A 84 18.82 35.14 4.34
N PRO A 85 18.15 34.36 3.46
CA PRO A 85 18.14 34.47 2.00
C PRO A 85 17.11 35.48 1.42
N TYR A 86 16.38 36.22 2.26
CA TYR A 86 15.25 37.08 1.89
C TYR A 86 15.59 38.58 1.88
N THR A 87 16.77 38.97 1.40
CA THR A 87 17.29 40.36 1.50
C THR A 87 16.47 41.41 0.75
N ASN A 88 15.73 40.99 -0.29
CA ASN A 88 14.91 41.88 -1.12
C ASN A 88 13.44 41.90 -0.66
N GLU A 89 13.09 41.11 0.34
CA GLU A 89 11.74 41.06 0.87
C GLU A 89 11.58 41.99 2.08
N LYS A 90 10.41 42.62 2.20
CA LYS A 90 10.07 43.40 3.38
C LYS A 90 9.75 42.46 4.54
N PHE A 91 10.49 42.59 5.64
CA PHE A 91 10.23 41.90 6.89
C PHE A 91 9.21 42.69 7.73
N ILE A 92 9.44 43.99 7.93
CA ILE A 92 8.54 44.87 8.68
C ILE A 92 8.31 46.16 7.89
N THR A 93 7.05 46.56 7.74
CA THR A 93 6.67 47.92 7.33
C THR A 93 5.67 48.47 8.35
N ALA A 94 5.77 49.74 8.73
CA ALA A 94 4.90 50.33 9.74
C ALA A 94 4.75 51.83 9.54
N LYS A 95 3.56 52.37 9.82
CA LYS A 95 3.41 53.83 9.85
C LYS A 95 4.14 54.45 11.02
N GLU A 96 4.13 53.78 12.17
CA GLU A 96 4.78 54.27 13.38
C GLU A 96 5.49 53.11 14.10
N VAL A 97 6.78 53.30 14.40
CA VAL A 97 7.54 52.45 15.33
C VAL A 97 8.12 53.34 16.40
N SER A 98 7.70 53.14 17.65
CA SER A 98 8.24 53.91 18.78
C SER A 98 9.00 53.04 19.76
N PHE A 99 10.13 53.54 20.22
CA PHE A 99 10.97 52.95 21.24
C PHE A 99 10.89 53.82 22.49
N GLY A 100 10.36 53.26 23.59
CA GLY A 100 10.35 53.91 24.89
C GLY A 100 11.76 53.95 25.47
N ILE A 101 12.21 55.16 25.81
CA ILE A 101 13.52 55.43 26.38
C ILE A 101 13.36 55.57 27.89
N ASN A 102 14.20 54.84 28.63
CA ASN A 102 14.27 54.95 30.07
C ASN A 102 14.85 56.31 30.50
N VAL A 103 13.98 57.23 30.95
CA VAL A 103 14.35 58.62 31.31
C VAL A 103 15.40 58.67 32.43
N ALA A 104 15.31 57.78 33.42
CA ALA A 104 16.30 57.73 34.50
C ALA A 104 17.70 57.36 33.98
N SER A 105 17.80 56.41 33.05
CA SER A 105 19.07 56.04 32.41
C SER A 105 19.61 57.19 31.55
N LEU A 106 18.73 57.90 30.83
CA LEU A 106 19.13 59.04 30.01
C LEU A 106 19.71 60.19 30.87
N ILE A 107 19.07 60.52 32.00
CA ILE A 107 19.49 61.64 32.86
C ILE A 107 20.70 61.29 33.75
N PHE A 108 20.69 60.11 34.39
CA PHE A 108 21.68 59.78 35.42
C PHE A 108 22.89 58.99 34.90
N SER A 109 22.74 58.20 33.83
CA SER A 109 23.85 57.40 33.26
C SER A 109 24.23 57.81 31.83
N LYS A 110 23.57 58.82 31.25
CA LYS A 110 23.81 59.32 29.88
C LYS A 110 23.78 58.21 28.82
N SER A 111 23.03 57.12 29.07
CA SER A 111 22.91 55.98 28.17
C SER A 111 21.46 55.82 27.71
N VAL A 112 21.26 55.59 26.40
CA VAL A 112 19.94 55.33 25.83
C VAL A 112 19.61 53.86 26.04
N LYS A 113 18.68 53.56 26.95
CA LYS A 113 18.14 52.21 27.16
C LYS A 113 16.69 52.16 26.71
N ILE A 114 16.40 51.20 25.81
CA ILE A 114 15.06 50.96 25.30
C ILE A 114 14.38 49.93 26.19
N ASP A 115 13.26 50.30 26.79
CA ASP A 115 12.47 49.41 27.65
C ASP A 115 11.03 49.19 27.18
N GLN A 116 10.61 49.87 26.12
CA GLN A 116 9.27 49.67 25.54
C GLN A 116 9.35 49.71 24.02
N ILE A 117 8.51 48.91 23.36
CA ILE A 117 8.37 48.91 21.90
C ILE A 117 6.89 49.10 21.58
N TYR A 118 6.60 50.06 20.71
CA TYR A 118 5.28 50.33 20.16
C TYR A 118 5.35 50.21 18.64
N LEU A 119 4.38 49.53 18.06
CA LEU A 119 4.32 49.28 16.63
C LEU A 119 2.88 49.45 16.15
N SER A 120 2.61 50.46 15.32
CA SER A 120 1.25 50.81 14.90
C SER A 120 1.08 50.75 13.39
N ASP A 121 -0.08 50.26 12.93
CA ASP A 121 -0.43 50.12 11.52
C ASP A 121 0.68 49.40 10.73
N SER A 122 1.11 48.23 11.20
CA SER A 122 2.25 47.52 10.63
C SER A 122 1.88 46.27 9.83
N PHE A 123 2.74 45.93 8.86
CA PHE A 123 2.77 44.64 8.19
C PHE A 123 4.09 43.93 8.51
N ILE A 124 3.98 42.79 9.20
CA ILE A 124 5.07 41.90 9.59
C ILE A 124 4.97 40.64 8.73
N ASN A 125 6.05 40.30 8.04
CA ASN A 125 6.10 39.20 7.10
C ASN A 125 7.29 38.30 7.43
N VAL A 126 7.06 37.27 8.22
CA VAL A 126 8.06 36.27 8.59
C VAL A 126 8.10 35.17 7.54
N LYS A 127 9.30 34.87 7.03
CA LYS A 127 9.54 33.76 6.12
C LYS A 127 10.66 32.88 6.62
N VAL A 128 10.46 31.57 6.52
CA VAL A 128 11.45 30.54 6.81
C VAL A 128 11.54 29.59 5.63
N ASN A 129 12.75 29.39 5.11
CA ASN A 129 12.96 28.52 3.96
C ASN A 129 12.98 27.03 4.38
N PRO A 130 13.05 26.07 3.44
CA PRO A 130 13.07 24.64 3.76
C PRO A 130 14.27 24.21 4.63
N SER A 131 15.36 24.98 4.63
CA SER A 131 16.55 24.76 5.47
C SER A 131 16.40 25.32 6.89
N GLY A 132 15.29 25.98 7.21
CA GLY A 132 15.08 26.64 8.51
C GLY A 132 15.68 28.06 8.61
N GLU A 133 16.20 28.62 7.51
CA GLU A 133 16.78 29.96 7.49
C GLU A 133 15.67 31.01 7.38
N ALA A 134 15.66 31.97 8.31
CA ALA A 134 14.57 32.93 8.45
C ALA A 134 14.99 34.38 8.15
N ASN A 135 14.03 35.18 7.69
CA ASN A 135 14.26 36.60 7.34
C ASN A 135 14.33 37.56 8.55
N TYR A 136 14.02 37.09 9.77
CA TYR A 136 14.11 37.88 11.00
C TYR A 136 15.50 37.87 11.65
N ASN A 137 16.47 37.12 11.10
CA ASN A 137 17.84 37.02 11.61
C ASN A 137 18.69 38.26 11.22
N ILE A 138 18.18 39.44 11.56
CA ILE A 138 18.68 40.74 11.12
C ILE A 138 19.80 41.33 12.00
N TYR A 139 20.09 40.73 13.16
CA TYR A 139 21.09 41.26 14.09
C TYR A 139 22.47 40.63 13.86
N LYS A 140 23.50 41.47 13.71
CA LYS A 140 24.91 41.05 13.61
C LYS A 140 25.53 40.93 15.00
N SER A 141 25.74 39.70 15.46
CA SER A 141 26.56 39.47 16.67
C SER A 141 28.03 39.78 16.36
N GLN A 142 28.74 40.46 17.27
CA GLN A 142 30.20 40.52 17.21
C GLN A 142 30.78 39.15 17.57
N ALA A 143 31.86 38.75 16.89
CA ALA A 143 32.64 37.58 17.30
C ALA A 143 33.22 37.84 18.70
N ALA A 144 33.01 36.90 19.62
CA ALA A 144 33.46 37.02 21.00
C ALA A 144 34.99 37.21 21.06
N ALA A 145 35.43 38.34 21.61
CA ALA A 145 36.76 38.40 22.20
C ALA A 145 36.75 37.50 23.46
N THR A 146 37.74 36.64 23.57
CA THR A 146 37.96 35.75 24.70
C THR A 146 38.12 36.52 26.01
N GLU A 147 37.45 36.01 27.05
CA GLU A 147 37.60 36.26 28.49
C GLU A 147 37.11 37.61 29.05
N ASP A 148 35.85 37.60 29.54
CA ASP A 148 35.56 37.82 30.97
C ASP A 148 34.19 37.20 31.32
N LYS A 149 34.18 36.27 32.28
CA LYS A 149 32.96 35.68 32.85
C LYS A 149 32.42 36.62 33.93
N ASP A 150 31.70 37.67 33.53
CA ASP A 150 30.62 38.27 34.36
C ASP A 150 29.83 39.42 33.69
N SER A 151 29.87 39.59 32.36
CA SER A 151 29.04 40.60 31.70
C SER A 151 27.69 40.03 31.25
N THR A 152 26.71 40.08 32.16
CA THR A 152 25.27 40.12 31.82
C THR A 152 24.93 41.43 31.09
N GLU A 153 25.57 41.71 29.94
CA GLU A 153 25.41 42.97 29.21
C GLU A 153 24.46 42.90 28.00
N THR A 154 23.84 41.75 27.74
CA THR A 154 22.96 41.56 26.56
C THR A 154 21.54 41.11 26.90
N ALA A 155 21.05 41.37 28.12
CA ALA A 155 19.62 41.27 28.39
C ALA A 155 18.94 42.54 27.86
N LEU A 156 18.20 42.41 26.76
CA LEU A 156 17.37 43.49 26.22
C LEU A 156 16.29 43.79 27.26
N LYS A 157 16.46 44.91 27.98
CA LYS A 157 15.63 45.33 29.14
C LYS A 157 14.24 45.77 28.69
N LEU A 158 13.47 44.89 28.10
CA LEU A 158 12.17 45.20 27.52
C LEU A 158 11.06 44.88 28.52
N GLU A 159 10.34 45.92 28.95
CA GLU A 159 9.26 45.87 29.95
C GLU A 159 7.86 45.82 29.31
N ARG A 160 7.71 46.39 28.10
CA ARG A 160 6.43 46.46 27.38
C ARG A 160 6.60 46.32 25.87
N ILE A 161 5.73 45.54 25.25
CA ILE A 161 5.57 45.48 23.80
C ILE A 161 4.11 45.76 23.47
N GLU A 162 3.85 46.71 22.59
CA GLU A 162 2.52 47.03 22.12
C GLU A 162 2.49 47.06 20.59
N ILE A 163 1.59 46.29 20.01
CA ILE A 163 1.38 46.21 18.56
C ILE A 163 -0.08 46.57 18.32
N LEU A 164 -0.37 47.55 17.47
CA LEU A 164 -1.70 48.08 17.23
C LEU A 164 -2.06 48.02 15.75
N ASN A 165 -3.25 47.49 15.46
CA ASN A 165 -3.82 47.41 14.11
C ASN A 165 -2.87 46.84 13.03
N SER A 166 -2.23 45.71 13.33
CA SER A 166 -1.21 45.12 12.45
C SER A 166 -1.69 43.92 11.64
N LYS A 167 -0.95 43.60 10.58
CA LYS A 167 -1.04 42.37 9.81
C LYS A 167 0.24 41.56 10.02
N ILE A 168 0.10 40.30 10.38
CA ILE A 168 1.20 39.35 10.49
C ILE A 168 0.98 38.23 9.48
N ILE A 169 2.02 37.92 8.71
CA ILE A 169 2.13 36.70 7.91
C ILE A 169 3.34 35.94 8.45
N TYR A 170 3.17 34.65 8.69
CA TYR A 170 4.23 33.72 9.01
C TYR A 170 4.14 32.54 8.04
N ASP A 171 5.15 32.38 7.20
CA ASP A 171 5.26 31.31 6.21
C ASP A 171 6.55 30.52 6.47
N ASP A 172 6.40 29.31 7.02
CA ASP A 172 7.51 28.41 7.33
C ASP A 172 7.45 27.16 6.47
N GLN A 173 8.34 27.11 5.47
CA GLN A 173 8.45 26.00 4.54
C GLN A 173 9.14 24.76 5.14
N SER A 174 9.90 24.92 6.23
CA SER A 174 10.56 23.81 6.93
C SER A 174 9.55 22.95 7.70
N THR A 175 8.55 23.60 8.33
CA THR A 175 7.47 22.93 9.07
C THR A 175 6.17 22.82 8.27
N LYS A 176 6.09 23.47 7.09
CA LYS A 176 4.90 23.58 6.24
C LYS A 176 3.70 24.24 6.93
N ILE A 177 3.98 25.16 7.86
CA ILE A 177 2.99 25.94 8.58
C ILE A 177 2.92 27.34 7.97
N HIS A 178 1.71 27.77 7.64
CA HIS A 178 1.42 29.14 7.24
C HIS A 178 0.31 29.70 8.12
N PHE A 179 0.48 30.91 8.67
CA PHE A 179 -0.62 31.61 9.31
C PHE A 179 -0.65 33.10 9.00
N ASP A 180 -1.86 33.64 8.94
CA ASP A 180 -2.13 35.06 8.77
C ASP A 180 -2.92 35.58 9.97
N ALA A 181 -2.50 36.70 10.54
CA ALA A 181 -3.26 37.44 11.55
C ALA A 181 -3.53 38.87 11.06
N PHE A 182 -4.79 39.20 10.80
CA PHE A 182 -5.21 40.54 10.37
C PHE A 182 -5.89 41.28 11.52
N GLY A 183 -5.65 42.59 11.63
CA GLY A 183 -6.18 43.42 12.72
C GLY A 183 -5.62 42.98 14.07
N PHE A 184 -4.36 42.57 14.08
CA PHE A 184 -3.64 42.09 15.25
C PHE A 184 -3.33 43.26 16.18
N ASN A 185 -3.83 43.17 17.41
CA ASN A 185 -3.51 44.06 18.51
C ASN A 185 -2.92 43.21 19.63
N TYR A 186 -1.80 43.63 20.20
CA TYR A 186 -1.10 42.89 21.23
C TYR A 186 -0.50 43.84 22.26
N LEU A 187 -0.60 43.47 23.52
CA LEU A 187 0.05 44.13 24.64
C LEU A 187 0.73 43.07 25.49
N GLY A 188 2.06 43.04 25.46
CA GLY A 188 2.90 42.21 26.32
C GLY A 188 3.56 43.06 27.40
N LYS A 189 3.57 42.58 28.65
CA LYS A 189 4.31 43.18 29.77
C LYS A 189 5.06 42.10 30.52
N GLY A 190 6.35 42.32 30.81
CA GLY A 190 7.18 41.37 31.54
C GLY A 190 8.58 41.91 31.79
N ASP A 191 9.27 41.38 32.78
CA ASP A 191 10.64 41.80 33.12
C ASP A 191 11.65 40.91 32.40
N LEU A 192 11.93 41.24 31.14
CA LEU A 192 12.83 40.47 30.26
C LEU A 192 14.31 40.50 30.68
N ASN A 193 14.65 41.20 31.77
CA ASN A 193 16.00 41.18 32.35
C ASN A 193 16.31 39.89 33.10
N LYS A 194 15.29 39.20 33.59
CA LYS A 194 15.46 37.97 34.37
C LYS A 194 15.59 36.80 33.42
N ALA A 195 16.45 35.83 33.76
CA ALA A 195 16.49 34.56 33.04
C ALA A 195 15.15 33.80 33.11
N VAL A 196 14.35 34.06 34.15
CA VAL A 196 13.00 33.52 34.35
C VAL A 196 12.04 34.65 34.70
N PHE A 197 10.99 34.83 33.90
CA PHE A 197 10.01 35.89 34.09
C PHE A 197 8.62 35.46 33.63
N ASP A 198 7.59 36.15 34.13
CA ASP A 198 6.22 36.00 33.65
C ASP A 198 5.93 37.09 32.61
N LEU A 199 5.36 36.67 31.47
CA LEU A 199 4.91 37.52 30.38
C LEU A 199 3.38 37.58 30.39
N TYR A 200 2.85 38.75 30.74
CA TYR A 200 1.43 39.06 30.71
C TYR A 200 1.07 39.57 29.32
N SER A 201 0.27 38.83 28.58
CA SER A 201 -0.07 39.14 27.19
C SER A 201 -1.57 39.28 26.98
N LYS A 202 -1.99 40.37 26.35
CA LYS A 202 -3.34 40.52 25.80
C LYS A 202 -3.24 40.58 24.29
N ALA A 203 -3.94 39.70 23.58
CA ALA A 203 -3.98 39.71 22.13
C ALA A 203 -5.41 39.77 21.62
N LYS A 204 -5.63 40.52 20.55
CA LYS A 204 -6.88 40.58 19.81
C LYS A 204 -6.59 40.49 18.33
N ILE A 205 -7.21 39.51 17.67
CA ILE A 205 -7.03 39.22 16.24
C ILE A 205 -8.40 39.25 15.59
N GLU A 206 -8.58 40.09 14.57
CA GLU A 206 -9.87 40.18 13.88
C GLU A 206 -10.05 39.02 12.89
N LYS A 207 -8.99 38.57 12.21
CA LYS A 207 -9.00 37.37 11.37
C LYS A 207 -7.71 36.58 11.50
N LEU A 208 -7.81 35.35 11.99
CA LEU A 208 -6.74 34.35 12.04
C LEU A 208 -7.00 33.25 11.00
N ASN A 209 -5.99 32.99 10.17
CA ASN A 209 -5.93 31.85 9.26
C ASN A 209 -4.74 30.96 9.64
N ILE A 210 -4.90 29.65 9.65
CA ILE A 210 -3.82 28.66 9.83
C ILE A 210 -3.99 27.58 8.76
N VAL A 211 -2.91 27.36 8.01
CA VAL A 211 -2.79 26.36 6.95
C VAL A 211 -1.60 25.47 7.29
N TYR A 212 -1.79 24.16 7.21
CA TYR A 212 -0.72 23.18 7.41
C TYR A 212 -0.72 22.20 6.24
N GLU A 213 0.43 22.00 5.61
CA GLU A 213 0.56 21.21 4.37
C GLU A 213 -0.44 21.59 3.26
N ASN A 214 -0.69 22.89 3.08
CA ASN A 214 -1.69 23.45 2.15
C ASN A 214 -3.16 23.14 2.50
N GLU A 215 -3.43 22.46 3.61
CA GLU A 215 -4.78 22.22 4.10
C GLU A 215 -5.18 23.33 5.10
N PRO A 216 -6.31 24.03 4.89
CA PRO A 216 -6.76 25.07 5.81
C PRO A 216 -7.39 24.45 7.07
N TYR A 217 -6.77 24.68 8.23
CA TYR A 217 -7.26 24.21 9.53
C TYR A 217 -8.13 25.25 10.23
N LEU A 218 -7.71 26.52 10.25
CA LEU A 218 -8.49 27.64 10.76
C LEU A 218 -8.56 28.71 9.68
N MET A 219 -9.74 29.31 9.47
CA MET A 219 -9.89 30.44 8.56
C MET A 219 -10.84 31.47 9.17
N ASN A 220 -10.46 32.75 9.04
CA ASN A 220 -11.22 33.92 9.45
C ASN A 220 -11.70 33.84 10.91
N LYS A 221 -10.88 33.30 11.82
CA LYS A 221 -11.26 33.19 13.23
C LYS A 221 -10.95 34.48 13.98
N LYS A 222 -11.92 35.01 14.73
CA LYS A 222 -11.67 36.11 15.65
C LYS A 222 -11.11 35.55 16.95
N VAL A 223 -10.02 36.11 17.46
CA VAL A 223 -9.36 35.61 18.68
C VAL A 223 -9.21 36.76 19.66
N ASN A 224 -9.65 36.55 20.90
CA ASN A 224 -9.22 37.37 22.04
C ASN A 224 -8.48 36.47 23.02
N ALA A 225 -7.35 36.92 23.52
CA ALA A 225 -6.47 36.13 24.37
C ALA A 225 -6.01 36.97 25.56
N ASP A 226 -6.08 36.39 26.76
CA ASP A 226 -5.45 36.89 27.98
C ASP A 226 -4.56 35.77 28.53
N LEU A 227 -3.25 35.97 28.47
CA LEU A 227 -2.23 34.93 28.64
C LEU A 227 -1.22 35.33 29.72
N ILE A 228 -0.85 34.37 30.55
CA ILE A 228 0.29 34.45 31.46
C ILE A 228 1.24 33.30 31.10
N THR A 229 2.38 33.66 30.51
CA THR A 229 3.40 32.71 30.07
C THR A 229 4.67 32.94 30.88
N LYS A 230 5.10 31.94 31.64
CA LYS A 230 6.40 31.96 32.30
C LYS A 230 7.45 31.44 31.33
N VAL A 231 8.45 32.26 31.05
CA VAL A 231 9.53 31.95 30.11
C VAL A 231 10.82 31.75 30.89
N ASN A 232 11.55 30.69 30.57
CA ASN A 232 12.89 30.44 31.08
C ASN A 232 13.88 30.43 29.91
N ILE A 233 14.66 31.49 29.78
CA ILE A 233 15.60 31.68 28.66
C ILE A 233 16.75 30.68 28.73
N ASN A 234 17.19 30.28 29.92
CA ASN A 234 18.33 29.35 30.08
C ASN A 234 18.03 27.96 29.53
N SER A 235 16.78 27.50 29.65
CA SER A 235 16.33 26.18 29.18
C SER A 235 15.46 26.26 27.93
N LEU A 236 15.16 27.47 27.45
CA LEU A 236 14.17 27.74 26.40
C LEU A 236 12.79 27.12 26.72
N SER A 237 12.41 27.08 27.99
CA SER A 237 11.14 26.49 28.44
C SER A 237 10.04 27.55 28.52
N PHE A 238 8.85 27.17 28.08
CA PHE A 238 7.63 27.99 28.14
C PHE A 238 6.59 27.27 28.98
N PHE A 239 6.06 27.96 30.00
CA PHE A 239 4.97 27.46 30.84
C PHE A 239 3.75 28.37 30.68
N PHE A 240 2.70 27.82 30.10
CA PHE A 240 1.41 28.45 29.86
C PHE A 240 0.56 28.30 31.13
N GLN A 241 0.63 29.29 32.04
CA GLN A 241 0.02 29.21 33.38
C GLN A 241 -1.50 29.44 33.37
N GLN A 242 -1.92 30.49 32.65
CA GLN A 242 -3.32 30.85 32.47
C GLN A 242 -3.47 31.41 31.06
N ASN A 243 -4.29 30.78 30.22
CA ASN A 243 -4.49 31.24 28.85
C ASN A 243 -5.96 31.15 28.52
N ASN A 244 -6.66 32.23 28.82
CA ASN A 244 -8.07 32.37 28.50
C ASN A 244 -8.16 32.84 27.05
N LEU A 245 -8.52 31.91 26.18
CA LEU A 245 -8.70 32.15 24.76
C LEU A 245 -10.19 32.19 24.45
N LYS A 246 -10.63 33.21 23.72
CA LYS A 246 -11.95 33.29 23.12
C LYS A 246 -11.81 33.25 21.60
N ILE A 247 -12.10 32.10 21.00
CA ILE A 247 -12.12 31.92 19.55
C ILE A 247 -13.57 32.06 19.08
N ASN A 248 -13.87 33.14 18.36
CA ASN A 248 -15.23 33.60 18.10
C ASN A 248 -16.01 33.79 19.41
N GLN A 249 -16.89 32.86 19.76
CA GLN A 249 -17.60 32.82 21.04
C GLN A 249 -17.11 31.70 21.97
N LEU A 250 -16.36 30.73 21.45
CA LEU A 250 -15.85 29.58 22.19
C LEU A 250 -14.79 30.00 23.20
N LEU A 251 -15.04 29.70 24.47
CA LEU A 251 -14.08 29.87 25.55
C LEU A 251 -13.22 28.62 25.68
N ILE A 252 -11.90 28.83 25.71
CA ILE A 252 -10.89 27.78 25.80
C ILE A 252 -9.93 28.16 26.93
N ASP A 253 -9.74 27.25 27.88
CA ASP A 253 -8.66 27.27 28.85
C ASP A 253 -7.49 26.46 28.29
N PHE A 254 -6.40 27.14 27.97
CA PHE A 254 -5.16 26.50 27.53
C PHE A 254 -4.11 26.56 28.65
N LYS A 255 -3.55 25.41 28.98
CA LYS A 255 -2.45 25.29 29.94
C LYS A 255 -1.42 24.33 29.39
N GLY A 256 -0.19 24.50 29.83
CA GLY A 256 0.83 23.54 29.44
C GLY A 256 2.26 24.00 29.55
N LYS A 257 3.12 23.19 28.96
CA LYS A 257 4.56 23.37 28.93
C LYS A 257 5.11 23.01 27.55
N PHE A 258 6.10 23.75 27.10
CA PHE A 258 6.87 23.46 25.89
C PHE A 258 8.35 23.69 26.17
N ASP A 259 9.16 22.64 26.05
CA ASP A 259 10.62 22.73 26.16
C ASP A 259 11.29 22.34 24.85
N PHE A 260 12.37 23.05 24.54
CA PHE A 260 13.31 22.64 23.52
C PHE A 260 14.30 21.64 24.11
N LEU A 261 14.39 20.47 23.49
CA LEU A 261 15.42 19.47 23.79
C LEU A 261 16.52 19.56 22.74
N LYS A 262 17.67 18.93 23.00
CA LYS A 262 18.79 18.89 22.05
C LYS A 262 18.37 18.31 20.67
N ASP A 263 17.52 17.28 20.69
CA ASP A 263 17.13 16.51 19.51
C ASP A 263 15.61 16.54 19.24
N GLY A 264 14.86 17.43 19.90
CA GLY A 264 13.40 17.40 19.83
C GLY A 264 12.69 18.37 20.78
N TYR A 265 11.47 18.04 21.18
CA TYR A 265 10.64 18.87 22.05
C TYR A 265 10.01 18.05 23.17
N ASN A 266 9.83 18.65 24.35
CA ASN A 266 8.93 18.13 25.38
C ASN A 266 7.65 18.96 25.38
N MET A 267 6.51 18.29 25.26
CA MET A 267 5.19 18.93 25.16
C MET A 267 4.32 18.44 26.31
N ASP A 268 3.61 19.32 26.97
CA ASP A 268 2.53 18.98 27.90
C ASP A 268 1.42 19.99 27.72
N PHE A 269 0.53 19.76 26.77
CA PHE A 269 -0.57 20.67 26.45
C PHE A 269 -1.89 20.12 26.97
N VAL A 270 -2.67 21.00 27.57
CA VAL A 270 -4.04 20.75 28.04
C VAL A 270 -4.92 21.87 27.49
N ILE A 271 -5.81 21.52 26.58
CA ILE A 271 -6.79 22.42 25.98
C ILE A 271 -8.15 21.95 26.46
N LYS A 272 -8.84 22.82 27.19
CA LYS A 272 -10.12 22.51 27.81
C LYS A 272 -11.18 23.53 27.42
N SER A 273 -12.39 23.07 27.16
CA SER A 273 -13.57 23.90 27.02
C SER A 273 -14.68 23.24 27.84
N ASP A 274 -15.10 23.90 28.92
CA ASP A 274 -16.12 23.39 29.84
C ASP A 274 -17.44 24.10 29.60
N ASN A 275 -18.54 23.34 29.62
CA ASN A 275 -19.92 23.83 29.60
C ASN A 275 -20.15 24.87 28.49
N SER A 276 -19.62 24.57 27.30
CA SER A 276 -19.70 25.46 26.13
C SER A 276 -20.90 25.11 25.26
N ASP A 277 -21.41 26.10 24.53
CA ASP A 277 -22.43 25.84 23.53
C ASP A 277 -21.84 24.98 22.41
N LEU A 278 -22.55 23.91 22.04
CA LEU A 278 -22.15 23.00 20.98
C LEU A 278 -21.91 23.73 19.66
N HIS A 279 -22.74 24.73 19.33
CA HIS A 279 -22.55 25.56 18.15
C HIS A 279 -21.17 26.20 18.13
N ASP A 280 -20.74 26.77 19.26
CA ASP A 280 -19.48 27.50 19.38
C ASP A 280 -18.26 26.61 19.15
N VAL A 281 -18.30 25.37 19.63
CA VAL A 281 -17.26 24.36 19.33
C VAL A 281 -17.14 24.09 17.83
N PHE A 282 -18.26 23.90 17.13
CA PHE A 282 -18.26 23.69 15.68
C PHE A 282 -17.80 24.93 14.90
N THR A 283 -17.94 26.16 15.44
CA THR A 283 -17.39 27.35 14.78
C THR A 283 -15.85 27.37 14.73
N ALA A 284 -15.18 26.61 15.61
CA ALA A 284 -13.73 26.48 15.63
C ALA A 284 -13.19 25.42 14.64
N PHE A 285 -14.07 24.63 14.01
CA PHE A 285 -13.65 23.55 13.11
C PHE A 285 -13.16 24.07 11.73
N PRO A 286 -12.44 23.23 10.97
CA PRO A 286 -11.98 23.55 9.62
C PRO A 286 -13.08 24.01 8.65
N PRO A 287 -12.76 24.82 7.63
CA PRO A 287 -13.74 25.46 6.73
C PRO A 287 -14.71 24.50 6.05
N LYS A 288 -14.26 23.27 5.75
CA LYS A 288 -15.09 22.23 5.14
C LYS A 288 -16.34 21.90 5.97
N TYR A 289 -16.29 22.07 7.28
CA TYR A 289 -17.43 21.84 8.18
C TYR A 289 -18.28 23.11 8.41
N ILE A 290 -17.72 24.30 8.19
CA ILE A 290 -18.43 25.58 8.36
C ILE A 290 -19.55 25.73 7.31
N THR A 291 -19.36 25.22 6.09
CA THR A 291 -20.41 25.24 5.06
C THR A 291 -21.63 24.41 5.50
N TRP A 292 -21.40 23.26 6.14
CA TRP A 292 -22.46 22.45 6.72
C TRP A 292 -23.14 23.17 7.89
N LEU A 293 -22.36 23.78 8.79
CA LEU A 293 -22.86 24.54 9.94
C LEU A 293 -23.77 25.69 9.52
N SER A 294 -23.46 26.41 8.42
CA SER A 294 -24.31 27.51 7.92
C SER A 294 -25.74 27.11 7.55
N LYS A 295 -25.97 25.83 7.28
CA LYS A 295 -27.28 25.24 6.95
C LYS A 295 -27.86 24.45 8.12
N THR A 296 -27.18 24.40 9.26
CA THR A 296 -27.53 23.52 10.38
C THR A 296 -27.82 24.32 11.62
N GLU A 297 -29.01 24.14 12.17
CA GLU A 297 -29.26 24.57 13.54
C GLU A 297 -28.68 23.52 14.48
N ILE A 298 -27.74 23.91 15.32
CA ILE A 298 -27.11 23.04 16.32
C ILE A 298 -27.21 23.71 17.70
N LYS A 299 -27.61 22.95 18.70
CA LYS A 299 -27.72 23.39 20.10
C LYS A 299 -27.27 22.28 21.02
N GLY A 300 -26.92 22.61 22.25
CA GLY A 300 -26.55 21.63 23.28
C GLY A 300 -25.36 22.12 24.10
N ASN A 301 -25.07 21.41 25.17
CA ASN A 301 -23.91 21.69 26.01
C ASN A 301 -22.78 20.71 25.67
N THR A 302 -21.54 21.17 25.68
CA THR A 302 -20.39 20.32 25.41
C THR A 302 -19.19 20.61 26.29
N ASN A 303 -18.49 19.54 26.68
CA ASN A 303 -17.17 19.61 27.27
C ASN A 303 -16.17 18.97 26.31
N LEU A 304 -15.05 19.66 26.10
CA LEU A 304 -13.94 19.20 25.28
C LEU A 304 -12.66 19.21 26.12
N LEU A 305 -11.90 18.12 26.08
CA LEU A 305 -10.55 18.06 26.62
C LEU A 305 -9.63 17.42 25.58
N LEU A 306 -8.59 18.15 25.20
CA LEU A 306 -7.52 17.67 24.34
C LEU A 306 -6.22 17.78 25.12
N THR A 307 -5.46 16.69 25.19
CA THR A 307 -4.12 16.70 25.78
C THR A 307 -3.09 16.14 24.82
N LEU A 308 -1.91 16.75 24.77
CA LEU A 308 -0.76 16.25 24.02
C LEU A 308 0.45 16.28 24.93
N LYS A 309 0.94 15.11 25.36
CA LYS A 309 1.92 15.00 26.43
C LYS A 309 3.03 14.01 26.10
N GLY A 310 4.28 14.44 26.23
CA GLY A 310 5.46 13.59 26.05
C GLY A 310 6.52 14.24 25.17
N ASP A 311 7.56 13.47 24.88
CA ASP A 311 8.65 13.89 24.02
C ASP A 311 8.30 13.66 22.55
N TYR A 312 8.77 14.55 21.68
CA TYR A 312 8.78 14.37 20.24
C TYR A 312 10.23 14.40 19.75
N ILE A 313 10.77 13.24 19.39
CA ILE A 313 12.15 13.08 18.92
C ILE A 313 12.11 12.24 17.64
N ALA A 314 12.05 12.93 16.49
CA ALA A 314 11.90 12.31 15.18
C ALA A 314 13.00 11.28 14.87
N SER A 315 14.24 11.55 15.27
CA SER A 315 15.39 10.65 15.06
C SER A 315 15.32 9.33 15.83
N LYS A 316 14.54 9.28 16.92
CA LYS A 316 14.36 8.09 17.77
C LYS A 316 12.99 7.45 17.62
N ASN A 317 12.16 7.96 16.71
CA ASN A 317 10.76 7.55 16.56
C ASN A 317 9.96 7.63 17.87
N ILE A 318 10.23 8.67 18.68
CA ILE A 318 9.50 8.96 19.92
C ILE A 318 8.47 10.04 19.61
N ALA A 319 7.22 9.78 20.00
CA ALA A 319 6.10 10.68 19.81
C ALA A 319 5.29 10.82 21.12
N PRO A 320 4.58 11.94 21.32
CA PRO A 320 3.79 12.19 22.51
C PRO A 320 2.49 11.35 22.56
N ASP A 321 1.89 11.25 23.74
CA ASP A 321 0.54 10.72 23.92
C ASP A 321 -0.51 11.77 23.56
N LEU A 322 -1.51 11.38 22.77
CA LEU A 322 -2.67 12.21 22.45
C LEU A 322 -3.90 11.68 23.18
N ASN A 323 -4.62 12.54 23.91
CA ASN A 323 -5.95 12.22 24.44
C ASN A 323 -6.98 13.24 23.94
N LEU A 324 -8.17 12.76 23.56
CA LEU A 324 -9.30 13.57 23.15
C LEU A 324 -10.57 13.04 23.83
N ASP A 325 -11.11 13.83 24.75
CA ASP A 325 -12.39 13.57 25.40
C ASP A 325 -13.43 14.56 24.85
N LEU A 326 -14.57 14.05 24.40
CA LEU A 326 -15.69 14.83 23.92
C LEU A 326 -16.97 14.38 24.64
N LYS A 327 -17.59 15.32 25.36
CA LYS A 327 -18.90 15.15 25.96
C LYS A 327 -19.90 16.10 25.31
N ILE A 328 -21.06 15.59 24.91
CA ILE A 328 -22.20 16.37 24.45
C ILE A 328 -23.40 15.94 25.28
N ASP A 329 -24.08 16.91 25.89
CA ASP A 329 -25.30 16.69 26.67
C ASP A 329 -26.47 17.41 25.99
N SER A 330 -27.58 16.70 25.79
CA SER A 330 -28.83 17.24 25.22
C SER A 330 -28.67 17.94 23.88
N GLY A 331 -27.83 17.40 22.99
CA GLY A 331 -27.58 17.98 21.67
C GLY A 331 -28.82 17.95 20.77
N PHE A 332 -28.96 18.97 19.95
CA PHE A 332 -29.97 19.12 18.91
C PHE A 332 -29.29 19.47 17.60
N VAL A 333 -29.66 18.78 16.51
CA VAL A 333 -29.11 19.02 15.17
C VAL A 333 -30.24 19.00 14.16
N ASN A 334 -30.36 20.08 13.38
CA ASN A 334 -31.36 20.21 12.34
C ASN A 334 -30.74 20.81 11.06
N TYR A 335 -30.26 19.94 10.19
CA TYR A 335 -29.76 20.33 8.88
C TYR A 335 -30.90 20.75 7.95
N ASN A 336 -30.76 21.90 7.32
CA ASN A 336 -31.66 22.47 6.31
C ASN A 336 -33.14 22.50 6.73
N LYS A 337 -33.41 22.77 8.02
CA LYS A 337 -34.75 22.78 8.62
C LYS A 337 -35.54 21.50 8.31
N SER A 338 -34.88 20.35 8.41
CA SER A 338 -35.50 19.03 8.33
C SER A 338 -36.73 18.94 9.26
N PRO A 339 -37.84 18.32 8.81
CA PRO A 339 -39.00 18.05 9.66
C PRO A 339 -38.72 16.96 10.71
N PHE A 340 -37.55 16.34 10.67
CA PHE A 340 -37.12 15.28 11.58
C PHE A 340 -35.78 15.66 12.22
N PRO A 341 -35.73 16.66 13.11
CA PRO A 341 -34.47 17.03 13.74
C PRO A 341 -33.96 15.90 14.66
N VAL A 342 -32.64 15.82 14.81
CA VAL A 342 -32.03 15.03 15.88
C VAL A 342 -32.14 15.80 17.19
N SER A 343 -32.57 15.13 18.23
CA SER A 343 -32.70 15.63 19.60
C SER A 343 -32.07 14.64 20.58
N ASN A 344 -31.80 15.08 21.80
CA ASN A 344 -31.15 14.26 22.83
C ASN A 344 -29.88 13.56 22.32
N LEU A 345 -29.11 14.23 21.46
CA LEU A 345 -27.80 13.75 21.05
C LEU A 345 -26.86 13.84 22.25
N ASN A 346 -26.61 12.68 22.87
CA ASN A 346 -25.66 12.56 23.98
C ASN A 346 -24.45 11.76 23.52
N LEU A 347 -23.27 12.30 23.79
CA LEU A 347 -21.99 11.70 23.46
C LEU A 347 -21.09 11.78 24.69
N ASP A 348 -20.45 10.69 25.08
CA ASP A 348 -19.37 10.65 26.08
C ASP A 348 -18.31 9.70 25.53
N VAL A 349 -17.33 10.27 24.83
CA VAL A 349 -16.26 9.55 24.14
C VAL A 349 -14.91 10.01 24.65
N LYS A 350 -14.07 9.06 25.03
CA LYS A 350 -12.68 9.27 25.41
C LYS A 350 -11.79 8.49 24.46
N THR A 351 -10.88 9.17 23.79
CA THR A 351 -9.93 8.57 22.85
C THR A 351 -8.53 8.80 23.36
N LYS A 352 -7.69 7.75 23.36
CA LYS A 352 -6.25 7.87 23.64
C LYS A 352 -5.45 7.24 22.51
N VAL A 353 -4.37 7.89 22.11
CA VAL A 353 -3.39 7.39 21.15
C VAL A 353 -2.02 7.49 21.79
N PRO A 354 -1.64 6.52 22.64
CA PRO A 354 -0.32 6.49 23.27
C PRO A 354 0.79 6.50 22.22
N SER A 355 1.78 7.37 22.41
CA SER A 355 2.93 7.55 21.51
C SER A 355 2.54 7.77 20.04
N LEU A 356 1.36 8.32 19.77
CA LEU A 356 0.74 8.40 18.43
C LEU A 356 0.74 7.06 17.66
N ASN A 357 0.76 5.92 18.37
CA ASN A 357 0.75 4.58 17.79
C ASN A 357 -0.70 4.09 17.58
N PRO A 358 -1.15 3.84 16.34
CA PRO A 358 -2.50 3.37 16.07
C PRO A 358 -2.82 1.99 16.68
N ASP A 359 -1.83 1.14 16.93
CA ASP A 359 -2.04 -0.17 17.56
C ASP A 359 -2.34 -0.07 19.07
N LEU A 360 -2.04 1.07 19.69
CA LEU A 360 -2.35 1.36 21.10
C LEU A 360 -3.58 2.26 21.25
N LEU A 361 -4.27 2.57 20.14
CA LEU A 361 -5.49 3.38 20.14
C LEU A 361 -6.52 2.77 21.10
N THR A 362 -7.05 3.58 22.00
CA THR A 362 -8.24 3.23 22.79
C THR A 362 -9.35 4.23 22.49
N VAL A 363 -10.57 3.72 22.31
CA VAL A 363 -11.79 4.52 22.15
C VAL A 363 -12.83 3.97 23.13
N ASP A 364 -13.16 4.75 24.16
CA ASP A 364 -14.19 4.46 25.16
C ASP A 364 -15.38 5.40 24.96
N ALA A 365 -16.40 4.92 24.26
CA ALA A 365 -17.68 5.58 24.08
C ALA A 365 -18.71 5.05 25.09
N LYS A 366 -18.80 5.70 26.25
CA LYS A 366 -19.69 5.29 27.35
C LYS A 366 -21.16 5.51 27.04
N ASN A 367 -21.45 6.53 26.24
CA ASN A 367 -22.80 6.85 25.78
C ASN A 367 -22.72 7.51 24.40
N LEU A 368 -23.37 6.89 23.42
CA LEU A 368 -23.76 7.50 22.16
C LEU A 368 -25.25 7.27 22.03
N SER A 369 -26.06 8.30 22.21
CA SER A 369 -27.51 8.19 22.04
C SER A 369 -28.09 9.39 21.32
N LEU A 370 -29.17 9.16 20.58
CA LEU A 370 -29.94 10.21 19.92
C LEU A 370 -31.39 9.79 19.74
N ASN A 371 -32.26 10.78 19.57
CA ASN A 371 -33.68 10.63 19.27
C ASN A 371 -34.07 11.45 18.04
N MET A 372 -35.05 10.94 17.31
CA MET A 372 -35.69 11.64 16.19
C MET A 372 -37.17 11.29 16.20
N ASN A 373 -37.98 12.12 16.85
CA ASN A 373 -39.35 11.78 17.25
C ASN A 373 -39.39 10.50 18.10
N LYS A 374 -39.98 9.41 17.57
CA LYS A 374 -40.07 8.10 18.23
C LYS A 374 -38.87 7.19 17.92
N ASP A 375 -38.05 7.57 16.95
CA ASP A 375 -36.88 6.81 16.52
C ASP A 375 -35.73 7.04 17.51
N TYR A 376 -34.88 6.04 17.71
CA TYR A 376 -33.76 6.11 18.63
C TYR A 376 -32.54 5.32 18.14
N LEU A 377 -31.38 5.75 18.60
CA LEU A 377 -30.13 5.01 18.57
C LEU A 377 -29.49 5.13 19.95
N LYS A 378 -28.99 4.01 20.48
CA LYS A 378 -28.26 3.93 21.74
C LYS A 378 -27.08 2.99 21.55
N SER A 379 -25.90 3.43 21.91
CA SER A 379 -24.68 2.64 21.82
C SER A 379 -23.78 2.94 23.00
N LYS A 380 -23.06 1.92 23.45
CA LYS A 380 -21.81 2.06 24.19
C LYS A 380 -20.79 1.14 23.53
N PHE A 381 -19.55 1.58 23.39
CA PHE A 381 -18.50 0.71 22.88
C PHE A 381 -17.13 1.09 23.43
N TYR A 382 -16.29 0.08 23.60
CA TYR A 382 -14.88 0.18 23.91
C TYR A 382 -14.11 -0.59 22.85
N VAL A 383 -13.07 0.03 22.30
CA VAL A 383 -12.14 -0.59 21.35
C VAL A 383 -10.71 -0.30 21.78
N GLU A 384 -9.87 -1.33 21.82
CA GLU A 384 -8.42 -1.22 22.02
C GLU A 384 -7.68 -1.86 20.84
N GLY A 385 -6.81 -1.09 20.18
CA GLY A 385 -6.05 -1.47 19.00
C GLY A 385 -6.86 -1.42 17.68
N ILE A 386 -6.16 -1.53 16.55
CA ILE A 386 -6.77 -1.51 15.19
C ILE A 386 -6.61 -2.85 14.46
N ASN A 387 -5.42 -3.45 14.52
CA ASN A 387 -5.12 -4.67 13.76
C ASN A 387 -5.75 -5.94 14.33
N THR A 388 -5.82 -6.06 15.65
CA THR A 388 -6.45 -7.19 16.38
C THR A 388 -7.24 -6.63 17.55
N PRO A 389 -8.34 -5.92 17.28
CA PRO A 389 -8.99 -5.09 18.28
C PRO A 389 -9.65 -5.92 19.38
N GLU A 390 -9.50 -5.48 20.63
CA GLU A 390 -10.36 -5.90 21.74
C GLU A 390 -11.63 -5.04 21.70
N ILE A 391 -12.80 -5.66 21.62
CA ILE A 391 -14.08 -4.97 21.39
C ILE A 391 -15.04 -5.29 22.52
N ASN A 392 -15.66 -4.27 23.12
CA ASN A 392 -16.86 -4.43 23.96
C ASN A 392 -17.91 -3.43 23.48
N ALA A 393 -19.00 -3.90 22.88
CA ALA A 393 -20.03 -3.06 22.28
C ALA A 393 -21.44 -3.53 22.65
N ASP A 394 -22.34 -2.57 22.85
CA ASP A 394 -23.78 -2.76 23.01
C ASP A 394 -24.46 -1.68 22.17
N PHE A 395 -25.17 -2.10 21.12
CA PHE A 395 -25.78 -1.24 20.11
C PHE A 395 -27.25 -1.59 19.93
N LYS A 396 -28.13 -0.61 20.13
CA LYS A 396 -29.57 -0.73 19.95
C LYS A 396 -30.09 0.42 19.10
N SER A 397 -30.87 0.12 18.08
CA SER A 397 -31.49 1.14 17.25
C SER A 397 -32.89 0.75 16.80
N LYS A 398 -33.72 1.77 16.58
CA LYS A 398 -34.95 1.72 15.81
C LYS A 398 -35.05 3.07 15.11
N ILE A 399 -34.52 3.15 13.90
CA ILE A 399 -34.28 4.43 13.22
C ILE A 399 -34.58 4.38 11.73
N ASP A 400 -35.18 5.44 11.22
CA ASP A 400 -35.29 5.69 9.79
C ASP A 400 -34.02 6.37 9.27
N LEU A 401 -33.28 5.67 8.40
CA LEU A 401 -32.01 6.15 7.85
C LEU A 401 -32.18 7.35 6.92
N GLU A 402 -33.32 7.50 6.25
CA GLU A 402 -33.58 8.67 5.39
C GLU A 402 -33.80 9.91 6.26
N LYS A 403 -34.57 9.78 7.33
CA LYS A 403 -34.76 10.88 8.28
C LYS A 403 -33.43 11.24 8.94
N LEU A 404 -32.63 10.26 9.37
CA LEU A 404 -31.33 10.49 10.01
C LEU A 404 -30.36 11.23 9.08
N THR A 405 -30.22 10.77 7.83
CA THR A 405 -29.33 11.42 6.85
C THR A 405 -29.78 12.84 6.51
N LYS A 406 -31.09 13.08 6.38
CA LYS A 406 -31.65 14.43 6.18
C LYS A 406 -31.43 15.33 7.39
N ALA A 407 -31.61 14.80 8.60
CA ALA A 407 -31.44 15.54 9.85
C ALA A 407 -29.99 15.98 10.10
N LEU A 408 -29.04 15.11 9.77
CA LEU A 408 -27.61 15.35 9.96
C LEU A 408 -26.92 15.96 8.73
N GLY A 409 -27.55 15.98 7.56
CA GLY A 409 -26.95 16.53 6.34
C GLY A 409 -25.69 15.80 5.88
N ILE A 410 -25.67 14.46 5.97
CA ILE A 410 -24.51 13.64 5.58
C ILE A 410 -24.25 13.80 4.07
N PRO A 411 -23.13 14.41 3.65
CA PRO A 411 -22.90 14.70 2.24
C PRO A 411 -22.54 13.43 1.45
N LYS A 412 -22.88 13.43 0.15
CA LYS A 412 -22.43 12.45 -0.85
C LYS A 412 -22.95 11.02 -0.71
N ILE A 413 -23.68 10.66 0.35
CA ILE A 413 -24.29 9.34 0.50
C ILE A 413 -25.79 9.51 0.80
N GLU A 414 -26.64 8.86 0.00
CA GLU A 414 -28.08 8.76 0.28
C GLU A 414 -28.35 7.38 0.89
N LEU A 415 -28.78 7.35 2.16
CA LEU A 415 -29.23 6.15 2.85
C LEU A 415 -30.71 6.28 3.19
N LYS A 416 -31.48 5.22 2.95
CA LYS A 416 -32.89 5.13 3.37
C LYS A 416 -33.16 3.75 3.96
N GLY A 417 -34.31 3.61 4.61
CA GLY A 417 -34.81 2.36 5.18
C GLY A 417 -34.98 2.43 6.68
N ALA A 418 -35.84 1.56 7.21
CA ALA A 418 -36.06 1.39 8.64
C ALA A 418 -35.08 0.36 9.18
N LEU A 419 -34.16 0.79 10.04
CA LEU A 419 -33.17 -0.06 10.71
C LEU A 419 -33.60 -0.31 12.15
N THR A 420 -33.79 -1.58 12.51
CA THR A 420 -33.92 -2.05 13.89
C THR A 420 -32.77 -2.98 14.19
N SER A 421 -32.07 -2.76 15.30
CA SER A 421 -30.94 -3.59 15.70
C SER A 421 -30.82 -3.71 17.21
N ASP A 422 -30.31 -4.85 17.66
CA ASP A 422 -29.91 -5.09 19.05
C ASP A 422 -28.70 -6.03 18.97
N ILE A 423 -27.50 -5.52 19.24
CA ILE A 423 -26.23 -6.24 19.07
C ILE A 423 -25.38 -6.02 20.32
N LYS A 424 -24.88 -7.11 20.88
CA LYS A 424 -23.83 -7.11 21.89
C LYS A 424 -22.64 -7.90 21.38
N ALA A 425 -21.44 -7.37 21.58
CA ALA A 425 -20.18 -8.01 21.20
C ALA A 425 -19.15 -7.77 22.32
N ASN A 426 -18.43 -8.80 22.76
CA ASN A 426 -17.39 -8.66 23.78
C ASN A 426 -16.24 -9.65 23.57
N GLY A 427 -15.02 -9.15 23.40
CA GLY A 427 -13.79 -9.93 23.26
C GLY A 427 -12.94 -9.52 22.06
N LYS A 428 -11.89 -10.30 21.82
CA LYS A 428 -10.89 -10.07 20.78
C LYS A 428 -11.39 -10.44 19.38
N PHE A 429 -11.13 -9.59 18.39
CA PHE A 429 -11.26 -9.92 16.97
C PHE A 429 -9.88 -10.26 16.39
N ASP A 430 -9.63 -11.55 16.10
CA ASP A 430 -8.37 -12.04 15.55
C ASP A 430 -8.63 -13.21 14.59
N LEU A 431 -8.74 -12.86 13.29
CA LEU A 431 -9.01 -13.84 12.24
C LEU A 431 -7.89 -14.87 12.06
N LYS A 432 -6.62 -14.54 12.40
CA LYS A 432 -5.49 -15.47 12.25
C LYS A 432 -5.60 -16.62 13.26
N ASN A 433 -6.02 -16.30 14.48
CA ASN A 433 -6.22 -17.26 15.55
C ASN A 433 -7.67 -17.78 15.65
N LYS A 434 -8.53 -17.44 14.66
CA LYS A 434 -9.96 -17.81 14.62
C LYS A 434 -10.75 -17.35 15.86
N LEU A 435 -10.39 -16.21 16.42
CA LEU A 435 -11.08 -15.61 17.56
C LEU A 435 -11.97 -14.47 17.08
N LEU A 436 -13.16 -14.40 17.66
CA LEU A 436 -14.16 -13.37 17.41
C LEU A 436 -14.69 -12.87 18.76
N PRO A 437 -15.23 -11.65 18.85
CA PRO A 437 -15.95 -11.23 20.04
C PRO A 437 -17.15 -12.15 20.30
N VAL A 438 -17.41 -12.47 21.56
CA VAL A 438 -18.66 -13.12 21.99
C VAL A 438 -19.81 -12.22 21.56
N THR A 439 -20.63 -12.68 20.62
CA THR A 439 -21.59 -11.84 19.91
C THR A 439 -23.00 -12.41 20.00
N ASN A 440 -23.98 -11.58 20.30
CA ASN A 440 -25.39 -11.88 20.14
C ASN A 440 -26.06 -10.66 19.52
N GLY A 441 -26.65 -10.82 18.34
CA GLY A 441 -27.16 -9.67 17.62
C GLY A 441 -28.28 -9.97 16.64
N THR A 442 -29.15 -8.98 16.45
CA THR A 442 -30.16 -8.96 15.39
C THR A 442 -30.08 -7.66 14.61
N ILE A 443 -30.29 -7.77 13.30
CA ILE A 443 -30.33 -6.64 12.36
C ILE A 443 -31.54 -6.84 11.46
N ASP A 444 -32.47 -5.90 11.47
CA ASP A 444 -33.61 -5.81 10.56
C ASP A 444 -33.54 -4.47 9.82
N LEU A 445 -33.31 -4.51 8.51
CA LEU A 445 -33.36 -3.37 7.62
C LEU A 445 -34.50 -3.62 6.62
N GLU A 446 -35.48 -2.72 6.58
CA GLU A 446 -36.58 -2.77 5.63
C GLU A 446 -36.56 -1.56 4.69
N ASN A 447 -36.89 -1.78 3.41
CA ASN A 447 -36.96 -0.74 2.37
C ASN A 447 -35.67 0.09 2.25
N GLY A 448 -34.53 -0.57 2.39
CA GLY A 448 -33.24 0.09 2.33
C GLY A 448 -32.88 0.60 0.93
N TYR A 449 -32.15 1.70 0.89
CA TYR A 449 -31.65 2.34 -0.33
C TYR A 449 -30.25 2.88 -0.05
N LEU A 450 -29.33 2.64 -0.98
CA LEU A 450 -27.96 3.14 -0.91
C LEU A 450 -27.56 3.77 -2.25
N LYS A 451 -27.17 5.04 -2.20
CA LYS A 451 -26.51 5.73 -3.32
C LYS A 451 -25.25 6.41 -2.83
N THR A 452 -24.16 6.22 -3.54
CA THR A 452 -22.83 6.79 -3.24
C THR A 452 -22.42 7.72 -4.39
N PRO A 453 -21.37 8.54 -4.25
CA PRO A 453 -20.94 9.43 -5.33
C PRO A 453 -20.11 8.68 -6.39
N TYR A 454 -19.81 7.40 -6.14
CA TYR A 454 -18.87 6.60 -6.93
C TYR A 454 -19.55 5.87 -8.10
N TYR A 455 -20.87 5.71 -8.03
CA TYR A 455 -21.63 5.03 -9.07
C TYR A 455 -23.01 5.69 -9.24
N PRO A 456 -23.49 5.91 -10.48
CA PRO A 456 -24.71 6.69 -10.72
C PRO A 456 -25.99 6.00 -10.24
N ASN A 457 -26.04 4.66 -10.31
CA ASN A 457 -27.24 3.89 -10.00
C ASN A 457 -27.23 3.38 -8.55
N PRO A 458 -28.33 3.56 -7.80
CA PRO A 458 -28.42 3.12 -6.42
C PRO A 458 -28.66 1.60 -6.31
N ILE A 459 -28.37 1.06 -5.13
CA ILE A 459 -28.92 -0.22 -4.67
C ILE A 459 -30.24 0.09 -3.95
N THR A 460 -31.32 -0.58 -4.33
CA THR A 460 -32.69 -0.29 -3.88
C THR A 460 -33.36 -1.54 -3.29
N ASN A 461 -34.50 -1.37 -2.62
CA ASN A 461 -35.30 -2.46 -2.05
C ASN A 461 -34.48 -3.39 -1.14
N ILE A 462 -33.51 -2.84 -0.41
CA ILE A 462 -32.62 -3.61 0.46
C ILE A 462 -33.43 -4.06 1.68
N THR A 463 -33.66 -5.36 1.80
CA THR A 463 -34.30 -5.99 2.94
C THR A 463 -33.32 -6.99 3.55
N ILE A 464 -32.97 -6.82 4.81
CA ILE A 464 -32.03 -7.68 5.53
C ILE A 464 -32.65 -8.03 6.87
N LYS A 465 -32.79 -9.33 7.16
CA LYS A 465 -33.19 -9.81 8.48
C LYS A 465 -32.20 -10.87 8.93
N SER A 466 -31.28 -10.48 9.80
CA SER A 466 -30.16 -11.32 10.23
C SER A 466 -30.14 -11.51 11.75
N LYS A 467 -29.77 -12.71 12.19
CA LYS A 467 -29.40 -13.01 13.57
C LYS A 467 -27.99 -13.59 13.60
N ILE A 468 -27.15 -13.04 14.45
CA ILE A 468 -25.77 -13.49 14.68
C ILE A 468 -25.67 -13.97 16.12
N ASP A 469 -25.09 -15.14 16.33
CA ASP A 469 -24.87 -15.74 17.65
C ASP A 469 -23.48 -16.37 17.68
N ASN A 470 -22.68 -16.05 18.68
CA ASN A 470 -21.33 -16.56 18.91
C ASN A 470 -21.03 -16.53 20.42
N PRO A 471 -21.58 -17.46 21.21
CA PRO A 471 -21.54 -17.41 22.68
C PRO A 471 -20.16 -17.60 23.32
N LYS A 472 -19.17 -18.15 22.60
CA LYS A 472 -17.80 -18.44 23.06
C LYS A 472 -16.74 -17.63 22.33
N GLY A 473 -17.11 -16.91 21.26
CA GLY A 473 -16.16 -16.08 20.51
C GLY A 473 -15.22 -16.89 19.63
N THR A 474 -15.65 -18.06 19.14
CA THR A 474 -14.83 -18.91 18.26
C THR A 474 -15.50 -19.09 16.91
N PHE A 475 -14.80 -19.70 15.96
CA PHE A 475 -15.40 -20.05 14.67
C PHE A 475 -16.39 -21.21 14.82
N GLY A 476 -16.09 -22.19 15.67
CA GLY A 476 -16.89 -23.41 15.83
C GLY A 476 -18.30 -23.21 16.40
N ASP A 477 -18.56 -22.09 17.10
CA ASP A 477 -19.88 -21.77 17.67
C ASP A 477 -20.54 -20.53 17.05
N LEU A 478 -19.87 -19.88 16.09
CA LEU A 478 -20.48 -18.83 15.28
C LEU A 478 -21.66 -19.40 14.47
N SER A 479 -22.81 -18.75 14.59
CA SER A 479 -24.01 -18.97 13.79
C SER A 479 -24.51 -17.65 13.21
N ILE A 480 -24.83 -17.67 11.92
CA ILE A 480 -25.38 -16.53 11.19
C ILE A 480 -26.63 -17.01 10.45
N LYS A 481 -27.78 -16.47 10.83
CA LYS A 481 -29.06 -16.73 10.17
C LYS A 481 -29.54 -15.49 9.45
N LEU A 482 -29.39 -15.50 8.13
CA LEU A 482 -29.96 -14.53 7.22
C LEU A 482 -31.30 -15.09 6.70
N LYS A 483 -32.42 -14.56 7.21
CA LYS A 483 -33.73 -14.77 6.57
C LYS A 483 -33.69 -14.20 5.16
N PRO A 484 -34.61 -14.58 4.25
CA PRO A 484 -34.61 -14.10 2.87
C PRO A 484 -34.38 -12.59 2.78
N ALA A 485 -33.17 -12.24 2.38
CA ALA A 485 -32.71 -10.89 2.14
C ALA A 485 -32.87 -10.61 0.65
N GLN A 486 -33.20 -9.37 0.33
CA GLN A 486 -33.41 -8.94 -1.04
C GLN A 486 -32.72 -7.61 -1.27
N PHE A 487 -32.20 -7.39 -2.47
CA PHE A 487 -31.90 -6.05 -2.97
C PHE A 487 -32.12 -6.01 -4.48
N THR A 488 -32.23 -4.81 -5.05
CA THR A 488 -32.33 -4.60 -6.49
C THR A 488 -31.23 -3.66 -6.93
N PHE A 489 -30.44 -4.08 -7.92
CA PHE A 489 -29.35 -3.29 -8.49
C PHE A 489 -29.43 -3.35 -10.02
N GLU A 490 -29.28 -2.21 -10.70
CA GLU A 490 -29.45 -2.11 -12.17
C GLU A 490 -30.79 -2.69 -12.67
N GLY A 491 -31.86 -2.56 -11.88
CA GLY A 491 -33.19 -3.12 -12.18
C GLY A 491 -33.30 -4.64 -12.01
N LYS A 492 -32.26 -5.31 -11.51
CA LYS A 492 -32.21 -6.76 -11.32
C LYS A 492 -32.32 -7.12 -9.84
N PRO A 493 -33.37 -7.87 -9.42
CA PRO A 493 -33.51 -8.30 -8.04
C PRO A 493 -32.55 -9.46 -7.74
N VAL A 494 -32.01 -9.45 -6.53
CA VAL A 494 -31.16 -10.49 -5.95
C VAL A 494 -31.76 -10.89 -4.61
N PHE A 495 -31.88 -12.20 -4.40
CA PHE A 495 -32.41 -12.82 -3.19
C PHE A 495 -31.36 -13.74 -2.59
N VAL A 496 -31.17 -13.67 -1.28
CA VAL A 496 -30.24 -14.54 -0.53
C VAL A 496 -30.86 -14.91 0.81
N GLU A 497 -30.93 -16.20 1.10
CA GLU A 497 -31.25 -16.77 2.41
C GLU A 497 -30.06 -17.64 2.82
N ALA A 498 -29.63 -17.57 4.08
CA ALA A 498 -28.51 -18.38 4.55
C ALA A 498 -28.67 -18.73 6.04
N ASP A 499 -28.48 -19.99 6.40
CA ASP A 499 -28.24 -20.46 7.77
C ASP A 499 -26.84 -21.09 7.80
N LEU A 500 -25.90 -20.38 8.41
CA LEU A 500 -24.50 -20.78 8.52
C LEU A 500 -24.18 -21.04 9.99
N SER A 501 -23.46 -22.12 10.27
CA SER A 501 -22.98 -22.41 11.62
C SER A 501 -21.69 -23.21 11.62
N ASN A 502 -20.93 -23.12 12.71
CA ASN A 502 -19.69 -23.86 12.94
C ASN A 502 -18.66 -23.63 11.83
N PHE A 503 -18.02 -22.47 11.80
CA PHE A 503 -17.05 -22.10 10.76
C PHE A 503 -15.72 -22.87 10.84
N ASP A 504 -15.52 -23.73 11.86
CA ASP A 504 -14.44 -24.72 11.85
C ASP A 504 -14.78 -25.95 11.00
N ASP A 505 -16.07 -26.31 10.90
CA ASP A 505 -16.61 -27.37 10.05
C ASP A 505 -17.97 -26.91 9.47
N LEU A 506 -17.88 -25.98 8.51
CA LEU A 506 -18.99 -25.14 8.07
C LEU A 506 -20.22 -25.97 7.72
N ALA A 507 -21.29 -25.80 8.51
CA ALA A 507 -22.63 -26.23 8.17
C ALA A 507 -23.35 -25.07 7.49
N TYR A 508 -23.88 -25.32 6.30
CA TYR A 508 -24.49 -24.30 5.45
C TYR A 508 -25.86 -24.75 4.94
N ASP A 509 -26.81 -23.83 4.87
CA ASP A 509 -28.10 -23.93 4.17
C ASP A 509 -28.37 -22.58 3.49
N ILE A 510 -28.05 -22.47 2.20
CA ILE A 510 -28.03 -21.23 1.42
C ILE A 510 -29.01 -21.38 0.26
N LYS A 511 -29.86 -20.37 0.05
CA LYS A 511 -30.63 -20.19 -1.18
C LYS A 511 -30.28 -18.85 -1.78
N ALA A 512 -29.85 -18.82 -3.03
CA ALA A 512 -29.51 -17.59 -3.70
C ALA A 512 -30.09 -17.57 -5.11
N LYS A 513 -30.75 -16.47 -5.47
CA LYS A 513 -31.35 -16.29 -6.79
C LYS A 513 -31.21 -14.84 -7.25
N GLY A 514 -30.68 -14.62 -8.44
CA GLY A 514 -30.57 -13.28 -9.00
C GLY A 514 -29.49 -13.14 -10.05
N GLU A 515 -29.34 -11.92 -10.54
CA GLU A 515 -28.36 -11.54 -11.54
C GLU A 515 -27.57 -10.33 -11.03
N LEU A 516 -26.23 -10.37 -11.17
CA LEU A 516 -25.34 -9.35 -10.65
C LEU A 516 -24.20 -9.08 -11.62
N ASP A 517 -24.02 -7.81 -11.95
CA ASP A 517 -22.80 -7.33 -12.61
C ASP A 517 -21.80 -6.92 -11.52
N VAL A 518 -20.73 -7.71 -11.41
CA VAL A 518 -19.75 -7.61 -10.32
C VAL A 518 -18.96 -6.32 -10.43
N ASN A 519 -18.59 -5.91 -11.65
CA ASN A 519 -17.87 -4.64 -11.88
C ASN A 519 -18.73 -3.46 -11.40
N LYS A 520 -20.00 -3.44 -11.81
CA LYS A 520 -20.90 -2.32 -11.49
C LYS A 520 -21.18 -2.21 -10.00
N ILE A 521 -21.53 -3.30 -9.31
CA ILE A 521 -21.85 -3.21 -7.87
C ILE A 521 -20.62 -2.86 -7.05
N TYR A 522 -19.44 -3.32 -7.46
CA TYR A 522 -18.19 -3.02 -6.78
C TYR A 522 -17.83 -1.53 -6.82
N LYS A 523 -18.10 -0.87 -7.95
CA LYS A 523 -17.93 0.59 -8.12
C LYS A 523 -18.77 1.42 -7.14
N VAL A 524 -19.88 0.88 -6.61
CA VAL A 524 -20.70 1.58 -5.60
C VAL A 524 -19.89 1.90 -4.34
N PHE A 525 -18.87 1.11 -3.99
CA PHE A 525 -18.12 1.25 -2.73
C PHE A 525 -16.70 1.82 -2.88
N SER A 526 -16.26 2.20 -4.09
CA SER A 526 -14.95 2.83 -4.37
C SER A 526 -13.75 2.16 -3.72
N GLN A 527 -13.62 0.84 -3.88
CA GLN A 527 -12.44 0.15 -3.40
C GLN A 527 -11.35 0.12 -4.48
N LYS A 528 -10.24 0.81 -4.21
CA LYS A 528 -9.02 0.74 -5.05
C LYS A 528 -8.37 -0.64 -4.89
N GLY A 529 -7.81 -1.18 -5.97
CA GLY A 529 -6.95 -2.38 -5.93
C GLY A 529 -7.63 -3.73 -6.18
N LEU A 530 -8.95 -3.75 -6.44
CA LEU A 530 -9.69 -4.97 -6.78
C LEU A 530 -10.37 -4.80 -8.15
N ASP A 531 -9.79 -5.46 -9.14
CA ASP A 531 -10.16 -5.37 -10.55
C ASP A 531 -11.09 -6.55 -10.89
N LEU A 532 -12.31 -6.48 -10.34
CA LEU A 532 -13.34 -7.52 -10.49
C LEU A 532 -14.26 -7.18 -11.66
N ASP A 533 -14.11 -7.93 -12.75
CA ASP A 533 -14.99 -7.86 -13.92
C ASP A 533 -15.88 -9.09 -14.03
N GLY A 534 -17.08 -8.88 -14.59
CA GLY A 534 -17.95 -9.95 -15.05
C GLY A 534 -19.38 -9.91 -14.51
N PHE A 535 -20.14 -10.91 -14.94
CA PHE A 535 -21.54 -11.09 -14.65
C PHE A 535 -21.78 -12.46 -14.04
N VAL A 536 -22.64 -12.50 -13.01
CA VAL A 536 -23.05 -13.71 -12.31
C VAL A 536 -24.58 -13.79 -12.35
N LYS A 537 -25.11 -14.96 -12.69
CA LYS A 537 -26.52 -15.29 -12.52
C LYS A 537 -26.62 -16.60 -11.75
N ALA A 538 -27.37 -16.60 -10.66
CA ALA A 538 -27.51 -17.76 -9.80
C ALA A 538 -29.00 -18.08 -9.59
N ASP A 539 -29.31 -19.36 -9.48
CA ASP A 539 -30.53 -19.92 -8.89
C ASP A 539 -30.09 -21.23 -8.22
N VAL A 540 -29.64 -21.14 -6.98
CA VAL A 540 -28.97 -22.23 -6.25
C VAL A 540 -29.60 -22.46 -4.88
N VAL A 541 -29.65 -23.72 -4.48
CA VAL A 541 -29.99 -24.19 -3.14
C VAL A 541 -28.87 -25.11 -2.70
N LEU A 542 -28.16 -24.75 -1.63
CA LEU A 542 -26.93 -25.39 -1.20
C LEU A 542 -27.08 -25.74 0.27
N LYS A 543 -27.01 -27.02 0.61
CA LYS A 543 -27.16 -27.45 2.00
C LYS A 543 -26.25 -28.62 2.30
N GLY A 544 -25.48 -28.52 3.38
CA GLY A 544 -24.56 -29.59 3.78
C GLY A 544 -23.57 -29.17 4.86
N LYS A 545 -22.54 -30.00 5.02
CA LYS A 545 -21.45 -29.79 5.98
C LYS A 545 -20.10 -29.94 5.28
N GLN A 546 -19.12 -29.13 5.64
CA GLN A 546 -17.78 -29.15 5.05
C GLN A 546 -17.12 -30.54 5.19
N SER A 547 -17.12 -31.12 6.38
CA SER A 547 -16.51 -32.43 6.63
C SER A 547 -17.16 -33.58 5.85
N ASP A 548 -18.45 -33.47 5.50
CA ASP A 548 -19.10 -34.45 4.62
C ASP A 548 -18.58 -34.33 3.18
N ALA A 549 -18.30 -33.11 2.69
CA ALA A 549 -17.66 -32.91 1.39
C ALA A 549 -16.21 -33.42 1.37
N GLU A 550 -15.43 -33.14 2.42
CA GLU A 550 -14.05 -33.61 2.60
C GLU A 550 -13.95 -35.15 2.62
N LYS A 551 -14.83 -35.80 3.38
CA LYS A 551 -14.88 -37.27 3.53
C LYS A 551 -15.52 -37.97 2.32
N GLY A 552 -16.05 -37.22 1.35
CA GLY A 552 -16.71 -37.78 0.17
C GLY A 552 -18.12 -38.32 0.43
N ASN A 553 -18.76 -37.93 1.53
CA ASN A 553 -20.14 -38.30 1.90
C ASN A 553 -21.17 -37.48 1.09
N TYR A 554 -21.04 -37.43 -0.23
CA TYR A 554 -21.80 -36.52 -1.09
C TYR A 554 -23.32 -36.76 -1.08
N SER A 555 -23.78 -37.96 -0.69
CA SER A 555 -25.20 -38.27 -0.49
C SER A 555 -25.86 -37.44 0.62
N LYS A 556 -25.08 -36.85 1.53
CA LYS A 556 -25.53 -35.94 2.59
C LYS A 556 -25.56 -34.48 2.16
N LEU A 557 -25.04 -34.16 0.97
CA LEU A 557 -25.05 -32.80 0.42
C LEU A 557 -26.31 -32.63 -0.43
N TYR A 558 -27.10 -31.60 -0.11
CA TYR A 558 -28.27 -31.19 -0.86
C TYR A 558 -28.00 -29.88 -1.62
N ASN A 559 -27.06 -29.97 -2.55
CA ASN A 559 -26.67 -28.86 -3.41
C ASN A 559 -27.34 -29.01 -4.78
N LYS A 560 -28.03 -27.99 -5.28
CA LYS A 560 -28.69 -28.02 -6.57
C LYS A 560 -28.83 -26.63 -7.16
N GLY A 561 -29.00 -26.55 -8.48
CA GLY A 561 -29.36 -25.30 -9.15
C GLY A 561 -28.44 -24.95 -10.31
N THR A 562 -28.46 -23.69 -10.71
CA THR A 562 -27.69 -23.18 -11.85
C THR A 562 -26.90 -21.95 -11.49
N LEU A 563 -25.64 -21.90 -11.93
CA LEU A 563 -24.76 -20.75 -11.85
C LEU A 563 -24.27 -20.43 -13.26
N GLU A 564 -24.48 -19.21 -13.72
CA GLU A 564 -23.96 -18.70 -14.98
C GLU A 564 -22.92 -17.61 -14.68
N LEU A 565 -21.74 -17.76 -15.28
CA LEU A 565 -20.63 -16.84 -15.15
C LEU A 565 -20.26 -16.31 -16.54
N ARG A 566 -20.07 -15.00 -16.67
CA ARG A 566 -19.60 -14.36 -17.90
C ARG A 566 -18.52 -13.34 -17.60
N ASN A 567 -17.42 -13.38 -18.36
CA ASN A 567 -16.25 -12.51 -18.23
C ASN A 567 -15.65 -12.41 -16.81
N ILE A 568 -15.60 -13.54 -16.08
CA ILE A 568 -15.01 -13.59 -14.73
C ILE A 568 -13.52 -13.90 -14.84
N GLY A 569 -12.67 -13.01 -14.31
CA GLY A 569 -11.23 -13.23 -14.21
C GLY A 569 -10.83 -13.92 -12.90
N ILE A 570 -10.07 -15.01 -12.99
CA ILE A 570 -9.53 -15.76 -11.84
C ILE A 570 -8.01 -15.58 -11.80
N THR A 571 -7.48 -15.17 -10.66
CA THR A 571 -6.04 -15.09 -10.35
C THR A 571 -5.65 -16.20 -9.37
N SER A 572 -4.46 -16.78 -9.54
CA SER A 572 -3.90 -17.77 -8.63
C SER A 572 -2.38 -17.60 -8.58
N GLU A 573 -1.75 -17.95 -7.46
CA GLU A 573 -0.29 -17.96 -7.31
C GLU A 573 0.42 -18.87 -8.33
N TYR A 574 -0.28 -19.89 -8.85
CA TYR A 574 0.25 -20.84 -9.83
C TYR A 574 0.08 -20.36 -11.28
N LEU A 575 -0.66 -19.28 -11.52
CA LEU A 575 -0.99 -18.78 -12.86
C LEU A 575 -0.39 -17.39 -13.07
N PRO A 576 0.66 -17.25 -13.90
CA PRO A 576 1.25 -15.96 -14.26
C PRO A 576 0.27 -14.93 -14.85
N LYS A 577 -0.82 -15.39 -15.47
CA LYS A 577 -1.86 -14.55 -16.09
C LYS A 577 -3.25 -14.86 -15.51
N LYS A 578 -4.21 -13.94 -15.69
CA LYS A 578 -5.62 -14.18 -15.32
C LYS A 578 -6.20 -15.29 -16.19
N PHE A 579 -6.83 -16.29 -15.58
CA PHE A 579 -7.69 -17.26 -16.28
C PHE A 579 -9.09 -16.65 -16.42
N ILE A 580 -9.53 -16.41 -17.65
CA ILE A 580 -10.77 -15.68 -17.92
C ILE A 580 -11.85 -16.68 -18.31
N ILE A 581 -12.89 -16.80 -17.49
CA ILE A 581 -14.16 -17.43 -17.84
C ILE A 581 -14.91 -16.45 -18.73
N LYS A 582 -14.94 -16.71 -20.04
CA LYS A 582 -15.72 -15.89 -20.98
C LYS A 582 -17.21 -16.14 -20.79
N GLU A 583 -17.58 -17.40 -20.70
CA GLU A 583 -18.97 -17.84 -20.53
C GLU A 583 -19.01 -19.26 -19.97
N GLY A 584 -19.89 -19.52 -19.01
CA GLY A 584 -20.15 -20.87 -18.52
C GLY A 584 -21.45 -20.97 -17.75
N ILE A 585 -22.28 -21.97 -18.08
CA ILE A 585 -23.48 -22.34 -17.34
C ILE A 585 -23.23 -23.65 -16.63
N PHE A 586 -23.20 -23.58 -15.30
CA PHE A 586 -22.92 -24.67 -14.38
C PHE A 586 -24.21 -25.14 -13.74
N LYS A 587 -24.54 -26.42 -13.90
CA LYS A 587 -25.65 -27.10 -13.23
C LYS A 587 -25.10 -27.89 -12.05
N ILE A 588 -25.56 -27.57 -10.85
CA ILE A 588 -25.17 -28.23 -9.61
C ILE A 588 -26.20 -29.33 -9.31
N ASN A 589 -25.72 -30.53 -8.99
CA ASN A 589 -26.52 -31.61 -8.44
C ASN A 589 -25.68 -32.41 -7.44
N GLN A 590 -26.04 -32.31 -6.16
CA GLN A 590 -25.21 -32.68 -5.01
C GLN A 590 -23.80 -32.08 -5.18
N ASP A 591 -22.76 -32.88 -5.03
CA ASP A 591 -21.38 -32.42 -5.21
C ASP A 591 -20.98 -32.15 -6.67
N LYS A 592 -21.75 -32.66 -7.64
CA LYS A 592 -21.37 -32.61 -9.05
C LYS A 592 -21.86 -31.32 -9.71
N MET A 593 -20.92 -30.48 -10.14
CA MET A 593 -21.16 -29.28 -10.92
C MET A 593 -20.84 -29.56 -12.40
N SER A 594 -21.87 -29.80 -13.21
CA SER A 594 -21.74 -30.12 -14.64
C SER A 594 -21.90 -28.87 -15.49
N PHE A 595 -21.18 -28.77 -16.61
CA PHE A 595 -21.28 -27.63 -17.52
C PHE A 595 -21.08 -28.09 -18.96
N ASN A 596 -21.79 -27.40 -19.86
CA ASN A 596 -21.66 -27.56 -21.29
C ASN A 596 -21.28 -26.21 -21.89
N ASN A 597 -20.42 -26.23 -22.91
CA ASN A 597 -19.94 -25.07 -23.63
C ASN A 597 -19.26 -24.03 -22.72
N PHE A 598 -18.47 -24.47 -21.73
CA PHE A 598 -17.66 -23.60 -20.90
C PHE A 598 -16.51 -23.01 -21.73
N LEU A 599 -16.56 -21.71 -21.98
CA LEU A 599 -15.59 -20.97 -22.77
C LEU A 599 -14.64 -20.21 -21.84
N ALA A 600 -13.34 -20.44 -22.02
CA ALA A 600 -12.31 -19.79 -21.24
C ALA A 600 -11.13 -19.36 -22.12
N ALA A 601 -10.32 -18.45 -21.58
CA ALA A 601 -9.06 -18.04 -22.16
C ALA A 601 -7.98 -17.85 -21.09
N TYR A 602 -6.74 -18.07 -21.49
CA TYR A 602 -5.55 -17.83 -20.68
C TYR A 602 -4.46 -17.28 -21.58
N GLY A 603 -4.11 -16.00 -21.44
CA GLY A 603 -3.20 -15.33 -22.36
C GLY A 603 -3.68 -15.42 -23.81
N GLN A 604 -2.88 -16.05 -24.68
CA GLN A 604 -3.22 -16.33 -26.07
C GLN A 604 -4.00 -17.65 -26.24
N SER A 605 -4.06 -18.48 -25.21
CA SER A 605 -4.69 -19.80 -25.26
C SER A 605 -6.21 -19.69 -25.12
N ASP A 606 -6.93 -20.51 -25.89
CA ASP A 606 -8.39 -20.61 -25.82
C ASP A 606 -8.87 -22.02 -25.48
N PHE A 607 -9.95 -22.11 -24.71
CA PHE A 607 -10.50 -23.38 -24.27
C PHE A 607 -12.01 -23.38 -24.39
N LYS A 608 -12.53 -24.45 -24.98
CA LYS A 608 -13.95 -24.85 -24.89
C LYS A 608 -14.00 -26.20 -24.20
N MET A 609 -14.66 -26.25 -23.05
CA MET A 609 -14.71 -27.41 -22.18
C MET A 609 -16.15 -27.86 -21.92
N ASN A 610 -16.34 -29.17 -21.86
CA ASN A 610 -17.57 -29.80 -21.37
C ASN A 610 -17.19 -30.81 -20.30
N GLY A 611 -18.01 -30.98 -19.29
CA GLY A 611 -17.73 -31.99 -18.27
C GLY A 611 -18.33 -31.64 -16.93
N TYR A 612 -17.60 -31.98 -15.88
CA TYR A 612 -18.02 -31.71 -14.53
C TYR A 612 -16.85 -31.51 -13.57
N LEU A 613 -17.15 -30.78 -12.52
CA LEU A 613 -16.37 -30.61 -11.32
C LEU A 613 -17.08 -31.27 -10.12
N GLN A 614 -16.30 -31.58 -9.11
CA GLN A 614 -16.70 -32.17 -7.83
C GLN A 614 -15.86 -31.55 -6.72
N ASN A 615 -16.38 -31.53 -5.50
CA ASN A 615 -15.77 -30.94 -4.31
C ASN A 615 -15.49 -29.43 -4.45
N VAL A 616 -16.29 -28.71 -5.26
CA VAL A 616 -16.11 -27.28 -5.55
C VAL A 616 -16.24 -26.42 -4.29
N PHE A 617 -17.26 -26.69 -3.47
CA PHE A 617 -17.49 -25.91 -2.24
C PHE A 617 -16.30 -26.00 -1.29
N ASN A 618 -15.90 -27.21 -0.96
CA ASN A 618 -14.76 -27.46 -0.09
C ASN A 618 -13.45 -26.84 -0.65
N TYR A 619 -13.23 -26.90 -1.97
CA TYR A 619 -12.08 -26.27 -2.63
C TYR A 619 -12.07 -24.74 -2.48
N VAL A 620 -13.23 -24.08 -2.50
CA VAL A 620 -13.33 -22.62 -2.39
C VAL A 620 -13.34 -22.15 -0.92
N THR A 621 -13.88 -22.96 0.00
CA THR A 621 -13.99 -22.60 1.42
C THR A 621 -12.77 -23.00 2.25
N THR A 622 -11.81 -23.75 1.71
CA THR A 622 -10.64 -24.25 2.44
C THR A 622 -9.36 -24.19 1.61
N ASN A 623 -8.20 -24.14 2.28
CA ASN A 623 -6.89 -24.20 1.62
C ASN A 623 -6.43 -25.65 1.33
N THR A 624 -7.13 -26.66 1.86
CA THR A 624 -6.77 -28.08 1.77
C THR A 624 -7.68 -28.89 0.84
N GLY A 625 -8.83 -28.34 0.46
CA GLY A 625 -9.81 -28.99 -0.40
C GLY A 625 -9.21 -29.36 -1.76
N VAL A 626 -9.44 -30.59 -2.22
CA VAL A 626 -8.97 -31.07 -3.53
C VAL A 626 -10.09 -30.96 -4.56
N LEU A 627 -9.91 -30.16 -5.60
CA LEU A 627 -10.87 -30.04 -6.71
C LEU A 627 -10.80 -31.27 -7.60
N LYS A 628 -11.93 -31.92 -7.85
CA LYS A 628 -12.01 -33.10 -8.71
C LYS A 628 -12.78 -32.81 -9.98
N GLY A 629 -12.44 -33.43 -11.10
CA GLY A 629 -13.22 -33.22 -12.32
C GLY A 629 -12.79 -34.04 -13.52
N LYS A 630 -13.69 -34.13 -14.50
CA LYS A 630 -13.42 -34.70 -15.81
C LYS A 630 -13.97 -33.80 -16.91
N PHE A 631 -13.17 -33.58 -17.93
CA PHE A 631 -13.43 -32.60 -18.98
C PHE A 631 -13.14 -33.20 -20.37
N LYS A 632 -13.97 -32.89 -21.34
CA LYS A 632 -13.60 -32.86 -22.75
C LYS A 632 -13.16 -31.45 -23.07
N ALA A 633 -11.87 -31.25 -23.35
CA ALA A 633 -11.29 -29.95 -23.64
C ALA A 633 -10.97 -29.84 -25.12
N THR A 634 -11.41 -28.75 -25.75
CA THR A 634 -11.12 -28.42 -27.13
C THR A 634 -10.47 -27.04 -27.21
N SER A 635 -9.43 -26.89 -28.02
CA SER A 635 -8.71 -25.62 -28.19
C SER A 635 -8.34 -25.40 -29.65
N ARG A 636 -8.35 -24.14 -30.10
CA ARG A 636 -7.77 -23.78 -31.41
C ARG A 636 -6.28 -23.52 -31.25
N TYR A 637 -5.88 -22.88 -30.16
CA TYR A 637 -4.49 -22.59 -29.86
C TYR A 637 -4.19 -22.70 -28.37
N ILE A 638 -3.11 -23.42 -28.04
CA ILE A 638 -2.52 -23.46 -26.70
C ILE A 638 -1.07 -22.96 -26.80
N ASN A 639 -0.73 -21.96 -26.01
CA ASN A 639 0.64 -21.53 -25.79
C ASN A 639 1.09 -22.01 -24.40
N VAL A 640 1.91 -23.06 -24.37
CA VAL A 640 2.38 -23.69 -23.13
C VAL A 640 3.37 -22.81 -22.39
N ASP A 641 4.11 -21.96 -23.11
CA ASP A 641 5.13 -21.07 -22.53
C ASP A 641 4.51 -20.05 -21.56
N GLU A 642 3.22 -19.71 -21.72
CA GLU A 642 2.52 -18.77 -20.83
C GLU A 642 2.19 -19.34 -19.44
N PHE A 643 2.37 -20.66 -19.24
CA PHE A 643 2.16 -21.33 -17.95
C PHE A 643 3.44 -21.42 -17.11
N MET A 644 4.58 -21.00 -17.65
CA MET A 644 5.86 -20.99 -16.93
C MET A 644 5.83 -19.96 -15.80
N SER A 645 6.29 -20.33 -14.60
CA SER A 645 6.28 -19.43 -13.44
C SER A 645 7.17 -18.21 -13.64
N ASN A 646 6.83 -17.08 -12.99
CA ASN A 646 7.60 -15.83 -13.06
C ASN A 646 8.59 -15.67 -11.89
N THR A 647 8.93 -16.76 -11.19
CA THR A 647 9.74 -16.70 -9.98
C THR A 647 11.22 -16.56 -10.34
N SER A 648 11.90 -15.55 -9.78
CA SER A 648 13.36 -15.45 -9.84
C SER A 648 14.00 -16.62 -9.09
N ALA A 649 15.14 -17.12 -9.56
CA ALA A 649 15.92 -18.11 -8.83
C ALA A 649 16.49 -17.46 -7.55
N GLU A 650 15.78 -17.56 -6.42
CA GLU A 650 16.34 -17.17 -5.13
C GLU A 650 17.23 -18.30 -4.60
N THR A 651 18.53 -18.00 -4.56
CA THR A 651 19.44 -18.46 -3.51
C THR A 651 18.83 -18.20 -2.15
N SER A 652 19.00 -19.19 -1.26
CA SER A 652 18.59 -19.28 0.14
C SER A 652 18.27 -17.97 0.89
N VAL A 653 17.16 -18.05 1.63
CA VAL A 653 16.63 -17.08 2.58
C VAL A 653 17.69 -16.65 3.61
N THR A 654 18.06 -15.37 3.59
CA THR A 654 18.39 -14.60 4.80
C THR A 654 17.90 -13.17 4.65
N GLN A 655 17.14 -12.73 5.64
CA GLN A 655 16.60 -11.38 5.76
C GLN A 655 17.72 -10.34 5.74
N ASN A 656 17.60 -9.31 4.90
CA ASN A 656 17.68 -7.92 5.34
C ASN A 656 17.24 -6.96 4.21
N SER A 657 16.29 -6.12 4.58
CA SER A 657 15.67 -5.07 3.78
C SER A 657 16.55 -3.84 3.65
N SER A 658 16.70 -3.34 2.42
CA SER A 658 16.79 -1.89 2.12
C SER A 658 16.47 -1.65 0.64
N PRO A 659 15.67 -0.62 0.30
CA PRO A 659 15.20 -0.37 -1.06
C PRO A 659 16.27 0.35 -1.89
N LYS A 660 16.51 -0.10 -3.13
CA LYS A 660 17.24 0.67 -4.14
C LYS A 660 16.43 0.84 -5.41
N THR A 661 16.59 2.05 -5.93
CA THR A 661 15.83 2.78 -6.93
C THR A 661 15.84 2.14 -8.32
N GLU A 662 14.69 2.18 -8.97
CA GLU A 662 14.43 1.66 -10.31
C GLU A 662 15.27 2.37 -11.39
N THR A 663 15.97 1.57 -12.21
CA THR A 663 16.33 1.97 -13.58
C THR A 663 15.78 0.89 -14.50
N LYS A 664 14.79 1.25 -15.34
CA LYS A 664 14.19 0.36 -16.34
C LYS A 664 15.19 0.05 -17.45
N GLN A 665 15.84 -1.11 -17.36
CA GLN A 665 16.33 -1.85 -18.52
C GLN A 665 15.43 -3.08 -18.72
N ALA A 666 15.09 -3.36 -19.97
CA ALA A 666 14.35 -4.55 -20.37
C ALA A 666 15.24 -5.78 -20.18
N GLU A 667 15.32 -6.27 -18.94
CA GLU A 667 15.99 -7.52 -18.61
C GLU A 667 15.06 -8.70 -18.87
N ASN A 668 15.56 -9.69 -19.61
CA ASN A 668 14.88 -10.96 -19.87
C ASN A 668 14.35 -11.54 -18.55
N ALA A 669 13.03 -11.51 -18.37
CA ALA A 669 12.37 -12.21 -17.27
C ALA A 669 12.79 -13.69 -17.34
N GLN A 670 13.62 -14.13 -16.40
CA GLN A 670 13.96 -15.54 -16.29
C GLN A 670 12.68 -16.27 -15.87
N THR A 671 12.12 -17.04 -16.79
CA THR A 671 10.97 -17.91 -16.57
C THR A 671 11.40 -19.14 -15.77
N GLY A 672 10.55 -19.64 -14.87
CA GLY A 672 10.70 -20.91 -14.16
C GLY A 672 9.90 -22.05 -14.80
N VAL A 673 9.82 -23.20 -14.12
CA VAL A 673 9.05 -24.36 -14.62
C VAL A 673 7.54 -24.18 -14.42
N ILE A 674 6.73 -24.99 -15.10
CA ILE A 674 5.27 -25.00 -14.98
C ILE A 674 4.87 -25.71 -13.67
N ILE A 675 4.15 -25.01 -12.79
CA ILE A 675 3.72 -25.60 -11.51
C ILE A 675 2.31 -26.17 -11.66
N ILE A 676 2.15 -27.47 -11.39
CA ILE A 676 0.84 -28.10 -11.30
C ILE A 676 0.39 -28.05 -9.83
N PRO A 677 -0.77 -27.45 -9.51
CA PRO A 677 -1.22 -27.37 -8.13
C PRO A 677 -1.47 -28.76 -7.52
N THR A 678 -1.10 -28.93 -6.24
CA THR A 678 -1.23 -30.21 -5.52
C THR A 678 -2.66 -30.53 -5.10
N ASN A 679 -3.51 -29.50 -5.02
CA ASN A 679 -4.93 -29.59 -4.66
C ASN A 679 -5.87 -29.77 -5.88
N LEU A 680 -5.34 -30.21 -7.03
CA LEU A 680 -6.13 -30.54 -8.21
C LEU A 680 -6.06 -32.04 -8.54
N ASN A 681 -7.22 -32.63 -8.83
CA ASN A 681 -7.41 -33.99 -9.34
C ASN A 681 -8.33 -33.95 -10.58
N LEU A 682 -7.77 -33.55 -11.71
CA LEU A 682 -8.53 -33.23 -12.93
C LEU A 682 -8.11 -34.16 -14.08
N GLN A 683 -9.07 -34.63 -14.86
CA GLN A 683 -8.83 -35.45 -16.05
C GLN A 683 -9.37 -34.76 -17.30
N PHE A 684 -8.58 -34.68 -18.36
CA PHE A 684 -8.96 -34.04 -19.62
C PHE A 684 -8.83 -35.02 -20.78
N ASN A 685 -9.90 -35.21 -21.56
CA ASN A 685 -9.81 -35.69 -22.93
C ASN A 685 -9.62 -34.46 -23.81
N ALA A 686 -8.37 -34.17 -24.17
CA ALA A 686 -7.98 -32.93 -24.83
C ALA A 686 -7.84 -33.12 -26.34
N VAL A 687 -8.30 -32.12 -27.09
CA VAL A 687 -8.07 -31.96 -28.53
C VAL A 687 -7.67 -30.50 -28.78
N ALA A 688 -6.51 -30.27 -29.38
CA ALA A 688 -6.03 -28.93 -29.70
C ALA A 688 -5.57 -28.88 -31.16
N GLN A 689 -6.05 -27.88 -31.92
CA GLN A 689 -5.64 -27.73 -33.32
C GLN A 689 -4.15 -27.36 -33.43
N LYS A 690 -3.68 -26.47 -32.57
CA LYS A 690 -2.28 -26.05 -32.51
C LYS A 690 -1.81 -25.90 -31.07
N VAL A 691 -0.65 -26.47 -30.77
CA VAL A 691 0.05 -26.29 -29.48
C VAL A 691 1.46 -25.78 -29.76
N SER A 692 1.85 -24.71 -29.06
CA SER A 692 3.20 -24.15 -29.11
C SER A 692 3.88 -24.30 -27.75
N PHE A 693 5.13 -24.78 -27.78
CA PHE A 693 5.98 -24.97 -26.62
C PHE A 693 7.45 -24.91 -27.04
N ASP A 694 8.26 -24.04 -26.44
CA ASP A 694 9.71 -23.88 -26.70
C ASP A 694 10.07 -23.99 -28.20
N LYS A 695 9.44 -23.13 -29.01
CA LYS A 695 9.53 -23.06 -30.50
C LYS A 695 8.90 -24.23 -31.27
N LEU A 696 8.61 -25.35 -30.63
CA LEU A 696 7.91 -26.48 -31.25
C LEU A 696 6.48 -26.10 -31.60
N LYS A 697 6.03 -26.55 -32.78
CA LYS A 697 4.68 -26.33 -33.29
C LYS A 697 4.04 -27.68 -33.52
N LEU A 698 3.23 -28.11 -32.56
CA LEU A 698 2.46 -29.35 -32.64
C LEU A 698 1.11 -29.01 -33.25
N GLN A 699 0.67 -29.83 -34.21
CA GLN A 699 -0.63 -29.69 -34.86
C GLN A 699 -1.52 -30.89 -34.51
N ASN A 700 -2.83 -30.68 -34.46
CA ASN A 700 -3.83 -31.73 -34.23
C ASN A 700 -3.54 -32.60 -33.01
N ALA A 701 -3.15 -31.97 -31.90
CA ALA A 701 -2.82 -32.69 -30.67
C ALA A 701 -4.08 -33.29 -30.04
N VAL A 702 -4.00 -34.54 -29.63
CA VAL A 702 -5.04 -35.28 -28.90
C VAL A 702 -4.41 -36.00 -27.73
N GLY A 703 -5.13 -36.20 -26.62
CA GLY A 703 -4.60 -37.01 -25.53
C GLY A 703 -5.48 -37.02 -24.27
N ASN A 704 -5.19 -37.97 -23.39
CA ASN A 704 -5.80 -38.06 -22.06
C ASN A 704 -4.82 -37.51 -21.03
N LEU A 705 -5.13 -36.36 -20.46
CA LEU A 705 -4.31 -35.69 -19.45
C LEU A 705 -4.91 -35.94 -18.06
N SER A 706 -4.08 -36.15 -17.06
CA SER A 706 -4.48 -36.23 -15.66
C SER A 706 -3.56 -35.36 -14.82
N MET A 707 -4.13 -34.43 -14.06
CA MET A 707 -3.43 -33.64 -13.05
C MET A 707 -3.81 -34.21 -11.68
N ASN A 708 -2.84 -34.67 -10.90
CA ASN A 708 -3.10 -35.21 -9.57
C ASN A 708 -1.88 -35.03 -8.67
N LYS A 709 -2.05 -34.43 -7.49
CA LYS A 709 -0.97 -34.22 -6.50
C LYS A 709 0.29 -33.54 -7.10
N GLY A 710 0.08 -32.52 -7.94
CA GLY A 710 1.16 -31.78 -8.59
C GLY A 710 1.87 -32.52 -9.73
N LYS A 711 1.39 -33.70 -10.12
CA LYS A 711 1.87 -34.46 -11.27
C LYS A 711 0.90 -34.32 -12.45
N LEU A 712 1.43 -34.05 -13.64
CA LEU A 712 0.73 -34.14 -14.91
C LEU A 712 1.11 -35.46 -15.60
N THR A 713 0.12 -36.27 -15.93
CA THR A 713 0.28 -37.50 -16.72
C THR A 713 -0.46 -37.34 -18.04
N MET A 714 0.18 -37.72 -19.15
CA MET A 714 -0.35 -37.68 -20.50
C MET A 714 -0.35 -39.11 -21.06
N GLN A 715 -1.51 -39.58 -21.50
CA GLN A 715 -1.72 -40.93 -22.02
C GLN A 715 -2.41 -40.90 -23.37
N ASN A 716 -1.99 -41.80 -24.26
CA ASN A 716 -2.46 -41.89 -25.63
C ASN A 716 -2.39 -40.53 -26.33
N THR A 717 -1.29 -39.79 -26.08
CA THR A 717 -1.10 -38.47 -26.67
C THR A 717 -0.66 -38.66 -28.11
N GLY A 718 -1.29 -37.98 -29.05
CA GLY A 718 -0.94 -38.00 -30.46
C GLY A 718 -0.87 -36.58 -31.01
N PHE A 719 0.06 -36.28 -31.89
CA PHE A 719 0.14 -34.98 -32.56
C PHE A 719 0.98 -35.05 -33.83
N ASN A 720 0.81 -34.07 -34.70
CA ASN A 720 1.68 -33.85 -35.85
C ASN A 720 2.84 -32.93 -35.46
N LEU A 721 4.06 -33.37 -35.74
CA LEU A 721 5.28 -32.57 -35.59
C LEU A 721 6.18 -32.87 -36.79
N ILE A 722 6.88 -31.88 -37.34
CA ILE A 722 7.81 -32.04 -38.49
C ILE A 722 7.25 -32.85 -39.69
N GLY A 723 5.93 -32.86 -39.88
CA GLY A 723 5.26 -33.59 -40.96
C GLY A 723 5.02 -35.08 -40.71
N CYS A 724 5.28 -35.60 -39.50
CA CYS A 724 4.96 -36.97 -39.12
C CYS A 724 3.92 -37.03 -38.00
N ASN A 725 3.28 -38.19 -37.83
CA ASN A 725 2.45 -38.49 -36.68
C ASN A 725 3.32 -39.01 -35.54
N VAL A 726 3.20 -38.38 -34.38
CA VAL A 726 3.88 -38.75 -33.14
C VAL A 726 2.85 -39.32 -32.18
N SER A 727 3.19 -40.40 -31.49
CA SER A 727 2.48 -40.90 -30.32
C SER A 727 3.37 -40.79 -29.09
N MET A 728 2.81 -40.37 -27.96
CA MET A 728 3.55 -40.10 -26.73
C MET A 728 2.73 -40.43 -25.49
N ASN A 729 3.38 -41.07 -24.52
CA ASN A 729 2.92 -41.10 -23.13
C ASN A 729 3.97 -40.38 -22.30
N ALA A 730 3.56 -39.52 -21.37
CA ALA A 730 4.49 -38.71 -20.61
C ALA A 730 4.00 -38.44 -19.18
N ASN A 731 4.94 -38.18 -18.29
CA ASN A 731 4.72 -37.68 -16.95
C ASN A 731 5.61 -36.46 -16.71
N TYR A 732 5.10 -35.51 -15.95
CA TYR A 732 5.77 -34.27 -15.59
C TYR A 732 5.41 -33.88 -14.16
N GLN A 733 6.39 -33.44 -13.37
CA GLN A 733 6.17 -32.95 -12.02
C GLN A 733 7.22 -31.91 -11.64
N ALA A 734 6.78 -30.71 -11.28
CA ALA A 734 7.67 -29.70 -10.69
C ALA A 734 8.10 -30.15 -9.29
N VAL A 735 9.41 -30.06 -9.01
CA VAL A 735 10.01 -30.31 -7.69
C VAL A 735 10.16 -28.98 -6.95
N THR A 736 10.57 -27.94 -7.68
CA THR A 736 10.63 -26.55 -7.21
C THR A 736 10.16 -25.62 -8.34
N PRO A 737 9.95 -24.32 -8.11
CA PRO A 737 9.66 -23.36 -9.19
C PRO A 737 10.73 -23.31 -10.30
N GLN A 738 11.92 -23.88 -10.08
CA GLN A 738 13.04 -23.88 -11.03
C GLN A 738 13.44 -25.27 -11.54
N LYS A 739 12.82 -26.34 -11.04
CA LYS A 739 13.23 -27.71 -11.34
C LYS A 739 12.03 -28.61 -11.49
N ALA A 740 12.03 -29.45 -12.52
CA ALA A 740 10.99 -30.45 -12.72
C ALA A 740 11.59 -31.79 -13.17
N ASN A 741 10.87 -32.86 -12.90
CA ASN A 741 11.16 -34.20 -13.39
C ASN A 741 10.20 -34.55 -14.53
N PHE A 742 10.69 -35.30 -15.51
CA PHE A 742 9.86 -35.85 -16.57
C PHE A 742 10.25 -37.29 -16.91
N ASP A 743 9.29 -38.02 -17.46
CA ASP A 743 9.52 -39.25 -18.22
C ASP A 743 8.55 -39.31 -19.39
N TYR A 744 8.99 -39.83 -20.53
CA TYR A 744 8.12 -40.08 -21.66
C TYR A 744 8.53 -41.32 -22.45
N ALA A 745 7.54 -41.92 -23.11
CA ALA A 745 7.72 -42.87 -24.19
C ALA A 745 7.14 -42.24 -25.46
N ILE A 746 7.94 -42.18 -26.53
CA ILE A 746 7.59 -41.53 -27.79
C ILE A 746 7.80 -42.50 -28.95
N LYS A 747 6.84 -42.54 -29.88
CA LYS A 747 7.00 -43.22 -31.17
C LYS A 747 6.66 -42.27 -32.32
N ALA A 748 7.53 -42.22 -33.31
CA ALA A 748 7.33 -41.46 -34.54
C ALA A 748 7.76 -42.33 -35.72
N SER A 749 6.92 -42.44 -36.75
CA SER A 749 7.19 -43.30 -37.90
C SER A 749 7.40 -42.48 -39.16
N ASP A 750 8.30 -42.97 -40.02
CA ASP A 750 8.58 -42.46 -41.36
C ASP A 750 8.77 -40.92 -41.46
N PHE A 751 9.63 -40.33 -40.62
CA PHE A 751 9.93 -38.90 -40.64
C PHE A 751 11.28 -38.57 -41.30
N ASP A 752 11.38 -37.36 -41.87
CA ASP A 752 12.62 -36.86 -42.46
C ASP A 752 13.65 -36.51 -41.37
N ILE A 753 14.78 -37.22 -41.37
CA ILE A 753 15.81 -37.08 -40.34
C ILE A 753 16.50 -35.71 -40.38
N LYS A 754 16.65 -35.11 -41.57
CA LYS A 754 17.29 -33.81 -41.75
C LYS A 754 16.38 -32.69 -41.21
N ARG A 755 15.09 -32.82 -41.46
CA ARG A 755 14.07 -31.92 -40.91
C ARG A 755 14.03 -32.01 -39.39
N ALA A 756 14.03 -33.22 -38.83
CA ALA A 756 14.10 -33.43 -37.38
C ALA A 756 15.33 -32.77 -36.75
N TYR A 757 16.51 -32.89 -37.37
CA TYR A 757 17.75 -32.24 -36.92
C TYR A 757 17.66 -30.70 -36.93
N ASN A 758 17.03 -30.13 -37.96
CA ASN A 758 16.92 -28.68 -38.09
C ASN A 758 15.89 -28.09 -37.10
N GLU A 759 14.73 -28.74 -36.97
CA GLU A 759 13.58 -28.18 -36.24
C GLU A 759 13.50 -28.60 -34.76
N ILE A 760 14.13 -29.71 -34.35
CA ILE A 760 14.05 -30.24 -32.98
C ILE A 760 15.42 -30.22 -32.31
N GLU A 761 15.62 -29.28 -31.38
CA GLU A 761 16.91 -29.07 -30.71
C GLU A 761 17.39 -30.29 -29.92
N VAL A 762 16.49 -30.94 -29.15
CA VAL A 762 16.85 -32.13 -28.37
C VAL A 762 17.32 -33.26 -29.29
N PHE A 763 16.64 -33.47 -30.42
CA PHE A 763 17.05 -34.46 -31.42
C PHE A 763 18.42 -34.12 -32.01
N ARG A 764 18.66 -32.83 -32.33
CA ARG A 764 19.96 -32.35 -32.81
C ARG A 764 21.10 -32.62 -31.83
N LYS A 765 20.89 -32.36 -30.53
CA LYS A 765 21.94 -32.59 -29.52
C LYS A 765 22.17 -34.08 -29.25
N MET A 766 21.13 -34.92 -29.28
CA MET A 766 21.26 -36.36 -29.00
C MET A 766 21.74 -37.18 -30.20
N ALA A 767 21.33 -36.81 -31.41
CA ALA A 767 21.64 -37.52 -32.65
C ALA A 767 22.46 -36.61 -33.58
N SER A 768 23.55 -36.04 -33.08
CA SER A 768 24.39 -35.08 -33.80
C SER A 768 24.92 -35.62 -35.14
N ALA A 769 25.14 -36.93 -35.27
CA ALA A 769 25.54 -37.57 -36.53
C ALA A 769 24.48 -37.43 -37.64
N ALA A 770 23.22 -37.16 -37.29
CA ALA A 770 22.12 -36.96 -38.23
C ALA A 770 22.27 -35.70 -39.08
N GLU A 771 23.14 -34.75 -38.70
CA GLU A 771 23.45 -33.55 -39.50
C GLU A 771 23.80 -33.89 -40.96
N LYS A 772 24.51 -35.02 -41.14
CA LYS A 772 25.02 -35.49 -42.43
C LYS A 772 24.16 -36.62 -43.04
N ALA A 773 23.00 -36.87 -42.46
CA ALA A 773 22.05 -37.89 -42.91
C ALA A 773 20.89 -37.26 -43.70
N GLN A 774 20.45 -37.93 -44.75
CA GLN A 774 19.26 -37.56 -45.53
C GLN A 774 18.44 -38.80 -45.80
N GLY A 775 17.16 -38.78 -45.43
CA GLY A 775 16.28 -39.92 -45.62
C GLY A 775 15.21 -40.05 -44.55
N ILE A 776 14.54 -41.20 -44.58
CA ILE A 776 13.39 -41.50 -43.74
C ILE A 776 13.78 -42.44 -42.60
N VAL A 777 13.37 -42.07 -41.38
CA VAL A 777 13.63 -42.85 -40.16
C VAL A 777 12.36 -42.99 -39.32
N SER A 778 12.38 -43.94 -38.40
CA SER A 778 11.39 -44.09 -37.33
C SER A 778 12.09 -44.14 -35.98
N LEU A 779 11.39 -43.73 -34.93
CA LEU A 779 11.89 -43.64 -33.57
C LEU A 779 10.88 -44.32 -32.63
N ASP A 780 11.37 -45.18 -31.75
CA ASP A 780 10.65 -45.71 -30.58
C ASP A 780 11.56 -45.57 -29.37
N TYR A 781 11.28 -44.59 -28.50
CA TYR A 781 12.21 -44.16 -27.45
C TYR A 781 11.51 -43.94 -26.12
N GLN A 782 12.20 -44.29 -25.03
CA GLN A 782 11.77 -43.97 -23.67
C GLN A 782 12.88 -43.19 -22.97
N LEU A 783 12.55 -42.02 -22.43
CA LEU A 783 13.51 -41.13 -21.79
C LEU A 783 12.93 -40.56 -20.50
N LYS A 784 13.76 -40.43 -19.47
CA LYS A 784 13.46 -39.68 -18.25
C LYS A 784 14.62 -38.76 -17.89
N GLY A 785 14.34 -37.73 -17.09
CA GLY A 785 15.35 -36.80 -16.60
C GLY A 785 14.76 -35.59 -15.90
N ARG A 786 15.57 -34.56 -15.75
CA ARG A 786 15.22 -33.28 -15.10
C ARG A 786 15.17 -32.14 -16.12
N LEU A 787 14.38 -31.13 -15.80
CA LEU A 787 14.29 -29.84 -16.49
C LEU A 787 14.79 -28.74 -15.56
N ASN A 788 15.55 -27.79 -16.11
CA ASN A 788 15.98 -26.59 -15.42
C ASN A 788 14.89 -25.49 -15.47
N GLY A 789 15.17 -24.30 -14.89
CA GLY A 789 14.22 -23.19 -14.85
C GLY A 789 13.74 -22.73 -16.22
N LYS A 790 14.56 -22.91 -17.27
CA LYS A 790 14.22 -22.58 -18.65
C LYS A 790 13.37 -23.66 -19.35
N MET A 791 12.91 -24.68 -18.62
CA MET A 791 12.26 -25.87 -19.17
C MET A 791 13.14 -26.64 -20.18
N GLU A 792 14.47 -26.53 -20.06
CA GLU A 792 15.43 -27.28 -20.88
C GLU A 792 15.88 -28.57 -20.17
N PRO A 793 16.08 -29.69 -20.89
CA PRO A 793 16.60 -30.92 -20.31
C PRO A 793 18.01 -30.75 -19.73
N VAL A 794 18.22 -31.22 -18.50
CA VAL A 794 19.55 -31.32 -17.89
C VAL A 794 20.22 -32.59 -18.41
N TYR A 795 21.09 -32.47 -19.42
CA TYR A 795 21.66 -33.63 -20.14
C TYR A 795 22.31 -34.72 -19.26
N PRO A 796 23.09 -34.39 -18.20
CA PRO A 796 23.61 -35.41 -17.28
C PRO A 796 22.54 -36.25 -16.55
N SER A 797 21.36 -35.68 -16.33
CA SER A 797 20.23 -36.36 -15.66
C SER A 797 19.48 -37.35 -16.57
N LEU A 798 19.73 -37.30 -17.88
CA LEU A 798 18.99 -38.10 -18.85
C LEU A 798 19.32 -39.59 -18.70
N SER A 799 18.27 -40.40 -18.63
CA SER A 799 18.36 -41.85 -18.59
C SER A 799 17.24 -42.48 -19.41
N GLY A 800 17.54 -43.56 -20.13
CA GLY A 800 16.55 -44.21 -20.98
C GLY A 800 17.18 -44.96 -22.15
N GLY A 801 16.44 -45.12 -23.23
CA GLY A 801 16.90 -45.81 -24.42
C GLY A 801 15.78 -46.10 -25.40
N GLY A 802 16.14 -46.68 -26.54
CA GLY A 802 15.18 -47.03 -27.57
C GLY A 802 15.84 -47.38 -28.89
N ILE A 803 15.05 -47.35 -29.96
CA ILE A 803 15.43 -47.78 -31.29
C ILE A 803 15.20 -46.62 -32.27
N LEU A 804 16.27 -46.28 -33.01
CA LEU A 804 16.16 -45.48 -34.22
C LEU A 804 16.24 -46.42 -35.43
N SER A 805 15.13 -46.60 -36.13
CA SER A 805 15.04 -47.43 -37.32
C SER A 805 15.30 -46.61 -38.56
N VAL A 806 16.38 -46.92 -39.25
CA VAL A 806 16.80 -46.31 -40.51
C VAL A 806 16.22 -47.12 -41.66
N LYS A 807 15.43 -46.49 -42.54
CA LYS A 807 14.84 -47.14 -43.71
C LYS A 807 15.65 -46.87 -44.97
N ASP A 808 15.65 -45.65 -45.49
CA ASP A 808 16.44 -45.30 -46.68
C ASP A 808 17.20 -44.02 -46.41
N VAL A 809 18.37 -44.12 -45.79
CA VAL A 809 19.18 -42.97 -45.38
C VAL A 809 20.52 -42.96 -46.10
N LYS A 810 20.80 -41.84 -46.76
CA LYS A 810 22.10 -41.51 -47.35
C LYS A 810 22.91 -40.73 -46.33
N VAL A 811 24.10 -41.22 -46.00
CA VAL A 811 25.05 -40.50 -45.15
C VAL A 811 26.11 -39.88 -46.06
N ARG A 812 26.27 -38.55 -45.99
CA ARG A 812 27.16 -37.81 -46.90
C ARG A 812 28.10 -36.88 -46.14
N GLY A 813 29.40 -37.14 -46.25
CA GLY A 813 30.42 -36.31 -45.63
C GLY A 813 30.51 -36.42 -44.10
N LEU A 814 30.03 -37.53 -43.51
CA LEU A 814 30.25 -37.81 -42.09
C LEU A 814 31.75 -38.09 -41.88
N LYS A 815 32.39 -37.29 -41.01
CA LYS A 815 33.84 -37.34 -40.77
C LYS A 815 34.32 -38.72 -40.31
N MET A 816 33.50 -39.45 -39.56
CA MET A 816 33.79 -40.84 -39.15
C MET A 816 34.04 -41.74 -40.36
N PHE A 817 33.10 -41.80 -41.31
CA PHE A 817 33.24 -42.64 -42.51
C PHE A 817 34.36 -42.15 -43.43
N THR A 818 34.61 -40.84 -43.46
CA THR A 818 35.76 -40.27 -44.20
C THR A 818 37.09 -40.70 -43.60
N ALA A 819 37.22 -40.66 -42.27
CA ALA A 819 38.44 -41.07 -41.57
C ALA A 819 38.68 -42.58 -41.70
N VAL A 820 37.63 -43.40 -41.63
CA VAL A 820 37.70 -44.84 -41.88
C VAL A 820 38.14 -45.13 -43.32
N SER A 821 37.52 -44.45 -44.30
CA SER A 821 37.84 -44.61 -45.72
C SER A 821 39.33 -44.32 -45.99
N LYS A 822 39.89 -43.28 -45.33
CA LYS A 822 41.31 -42.93 -45.40
C LYS A 822 42.21 -43.99 -44.77
N GLU A 823 41.85 -44.48 -43.59
CA GLU A 823 42.66 -45.47 -42.85
C GLU A 823 42.68 -46.85 -43.53
N THR A 824 41.58 -47.25 -44.19
CA THR A 824 41.47 -48.54 -44.89
C THR A 824 41.74 -48.46 -46.39
N SER A 825 42.13 -47.28 -46.90
CA SER A 825 42.31 -47.00 -48.34
C SER A 825 41.13 -47.47 -49.21
N THR A 826 39.89 -47.26 -48.75
CA THR A 826 38.68 -47.75 -49.42
C THR A 826 37.66 -46.63 -49.63
N GLU A 827 37.57 -46.11 -50.84
CA GLU A 827 36.75 -44.92 -51.15
C GLU A 827 35.24 -45.16 -51.03
N ALA A 828 34.78 -46.37 -51.34
CA ALA A 828 33.36 -46.77 -51.24
C ALA A 828 32.76 -46.60 -49.83
N ILE A 829 33.59 -46.49 -48.78
CA ILE A 829 33.17 -46.32 -47.37
C ILE A 829 32.78 -44.88 -47.03
N LYS A 830 33.30 -43.90 -47.78
CA LYS A 830 33.20 -42.47 -47.45
C LYS A 830 31.75 -41.98 -47.31
N ASN A 831 30.84 -42.54 -48.10
CA ASN A 831 29.45 -42.09 -48.22
C ASN A 831 28.49 -43.30 -48.25
N PRO A 832 28.21 -43.95 -47.10
CA PRO A 832 27.40 -45.15 -47.10
C PRO A 832 25.91 -44.83 -47.24
N ASP A 833 25.19 -45.76 -47.88
CA ASP A 833 23.74 -45.78 -47.96
C ASP A 833 23.20 -46.90 -47.06
N LEU A 834 22.26 -46.53 -46.19
CA LEU A 834 21.67 -47.40 -45.16
C LEU A 834 20.22 -47.69 -45.55
N SER A 835 19.92 -48.97 -45.84
CA SER A 835 18.62 -49.38 -46.40
C SER A 835 17.68 -50.15 -45.46
N LYS A 836 18.12 -50.51 -44.25
CA LYS A 836 17.30 -51.06 -43.14
C LYS A 836 18.22 -51.37 -41.95
N VAL A 837 18.21 -50.51 -40.94
CA VAL A 837 19.06 -50.67 -39.75
C VAL A 837 18.32 -50.21 -38.51
N ASP A 838 18.20 -51.09 -37.51
CA ASP A 838 17.76 -50.71 -36.18
C ASP A 838 18.98 -50.37 -35.32
N ILE A 839 19.06 -49.11 -34.88
CA ILE A 839 20.10 -48.61 -34.00
C ILE A 839 19.51 -48.55 -32.60
N LYS A 840 19.82 -49.56 -31.78
CA LYS A 840 19.40 -49.60 -30.37
C LYS A 840 20.39 -48.82 -29.52
N THR A 841 19.89 -47.91 -28.70
CA THR A 841 20.72 -47.11 -27.81
C THR A 841 20.16 -47.05 -26.40
N THR A 842 21.05 -46.90 -25.42
CA THR A 842 20.70 -46.61 -24.01
C THR A 842 21.48 -45.38 -23.54
N ILE A 843 20.89 -44.55 -22.69
CA ILE A 843 21.48 -43.33 -22.16
C ILE A 843 21.55 -43.40 -20.65
N LYS A 844 22.69 -43.01 -20.09
CA LYS A 844 22.91 -42.82 -18.66
C LYS A 844 24.09 -41.86 -18.42
N ASN A 845 23.96 -40.92 -17.48
CA ASN A 845 25.04 -40.04 -17.02
C ASN A 845 25.80 -39.36 -18.18
N ASN A 846 25.05 -38.72 -19.09
CA ASN A 846 25.58 -38.06 -20.30
C ASN A 846 26.22 -38.99 -21.36
N ILE A 847 26.21 -40.32 -21.17
CA ILE A 847 26.73 -41.31 -22.11
C ILE A 847 25.58 -42.05 -22.81
N MET A 848 25.61 -42.08 -24.13
CA MET A 848 24.81 -42.93 -24.98
C MET A 848 25.61 -44.16 -25.42
N THR A 849 25.16 -45.34 -25.01
CA THR A 849 25.68 -46.63 -25.48
C THR A 849 24.89 -47.07 -26.70
N VAL A 850 25.59 -47.39 -27.78
CA VAL A 850 25.06 -47.92 -29.03
C VAL A 850 25.30 -49.42 -29.04
N GLU A 851 24.21 -50.20 -29.04
CA GLU A 851 24.32 -51.65 -29.14
C GLU A 851 24.83 -52.07 -30.52
N ARG A 852 25.39 -53.28 -30.59
CA ARG A 852 25.92 -53.81 -31.83
C ARG A 852 24.85 -53.93 -32.89
N PHE A 853 24.97 -53.13 -33.96
CA PHE A 853 24.17 -53.28 -35.17
C PHE A 853 25.05 -53.60 -36.38
N LYS A 854 24.44 -54.22 -37.39
CA LYS A 854 25.09 -54.61 -38.65
C LYS A 854 24.33 -53.97 -39.79
N PHE A 855 25.05 -53.53 -40.81
CA PHE A 855 24.44 -53.02 -42.04
C PHE A 855 25.24 -53.43 -43.26
N LYS A 856 24.69 -53.21 -44.44
CA LYS A 856 25.31 -53.54 -45.73
C LYS A 856 25.35 -52.30 -46.59
N PHE A 857 26.51 -52.02 -47.19
CA PHE A 857 26.65 -51.00 -48.23
C PHE A 857 27.78 -51.43 -49.17
N ALA A 858 27.65 -51.23 -50.48
CA ALA A 858 28.70 -51.51 -51.48
C ALA A 858 29.45 -52.85 -51.30
N GLY A 859 28.75 -53.92 -50.91
CA GLY A 859 29.34 -55.26 -50.64
C GLY A 859 29.97 -55.46 -49.24
N PHE A 860 30.23 -54.38 -48.50
CA PHE A 860 30.76 -54.41 -47.14
C PHE A 860 29.69 -54.78 -46.10
N ARG A 861 30.12 -55.39 -45.00
CA ARG A 861 29.27 -55.78 -43.86
C ARG A 861 29.83 -55.22 -42.53
N PRO A 862 29.83 -53.90 -42.34
CA PRO A 862 30.26 -53.28 -41.08
C PRO A 862 29.40 -53.72 -39.90
N ARG A 863 30.03 -53.72 -38.72
CA ARG A 863 29.37 -53.85 -37.42
C ARG A 863 29.86 -52.73 -36.52
N ILE A 864 28.96 -51.97 -35.93
CA ILE A 864 29.29 -50.81 -35.07
C ILE A 864 28.65 -51.04 -33.70
N GLU A 865 29.40 -50.75 -32.65
CA GLU A 865 28.96 -50.72 -31.24
C GLU A 865 29.81 -49.71 -30.46
N GLY A 866 29.43 -49.32 -29.25
CA GLY A 866 30.29 -48.55 -28.35
C GLY A 866 29.55 -47.41 -27.66
N THR A 867 30.28 -46.37 -27.25
CA THR A 867 29.72 -45.25 -26.50
C THR A 867 30.01 -43.91 -27.18
N THR A 868 29.08 -42.98 -27.02
CA THR A 868 29.26 -41.57 -27.35
C THR A 868 28.71 -40.73 -26.20
N SER A 869 29.37 -39.64 -25.86
CA SER A 869 28.83 -38.68 -24.90
C SER A 869 27.96 -37.65 -25.62
N LEU A 870 26.96 -37.08 -24.94
CA LEU A 870 26.05 -36.10 -25.55
C LEU A 870 26.74 -34.74 -25.85
N ASP A 871 27.97 -34.53 -25.35
CA ASP A 871 28.87 -33.44 -25.73
C ASP A 871 29.75 -33.76 -26.96
N GLY A 872 29.56 -34.93 -27.59
CA GLY A 872 30.14 -35.28 -28.89
C GLY A 872 31.47 -36.04 -28.88
N LYS A 873 31.91 -36.58 -27.73
CA LYS A 873 33.06 -37.51 -27.68
C LYS A 873 32.63 -38.91 -28.14
N LEU A 874 33.57 -39.60 -28.77
CA LEU A 874 33.34 -40.91 -29.39
C LEU A 874 34.25 -41.97 -28.77
N ASN A 875 33.70 -43.16 -28.54
CA ASN A 875 34.42 -44.40 -28.29
C ASN A 875 33.64 -45.55 -28.95
N LEU A 876 33.69 -45.60 -30.28
CA LEU A 876 33.00 -46.62 -31.07
C LEU A 876 33.98 -47.71 -31.51
N LYS A 877 33.52 -48.95 -31.51
CA LYS A 877 34.20 -50.11 -32.06
C LYS A 877 33.51 -50.50 -33.36
N MET A 878 34.27 -50.57 -34.43
CA MET A 878 33.78 -50.98 -35.74
C MET A 878 34.55 -52.19 -36.24
N ARG A 879 33.83 -53.21 -36.73
CA ARG A 879 34.42 -54.29 -37.52
C ARG A 879 33.96 -54.14 -38.97
N LEU A 880 34.88 -53.79 -39.86
CA LEU A 880 34.61 -53.68 -41.29
C LEU A 880 34.76 -55.05 -41.96
N GLY A 881 33.65 -55.73 -42.25
CA GLY A 881 33.67 -57.00 -43.01
C GLY A 881 33.87 -56.76 -44.50
N LEU A 882 34.90 -57.39 -45.10
CA LEU A 882 35.29 -57.21 -46.50
C LEU A 882 34.41 -58.05 -47.48
N PRO A 883 34.17 -57.60 -48.73
CA PRO A 883 33.47 -58.37 -49.75
C PRO A 883 34.17 -59.70 -50.11
N PRO A 884 33.48 -60.67 -50.73
CA PRO A 884 32.04 -60.68 -51.03
C PRO A 884 31.16 -61.10 -49.84
N PHE A 885 31.70 -61.78 -48.83
CA PHE A 885 30.91 -62.41 -47.74
C PHE A 885 31.10 -61.82 -46.33
N GLY A 886 32.10 -60.96 -46.09
CA GLY A 886 32.35 -60.35 -44.78
C GLY A 886 32.99 -61.29 -43.74
N ILE A 887 33.58 -62.40 -44.19
CA ILE A 887 34.21 -63.43 -43.35
C ILE A 887 35.46 -62.87 -42.65
N PHE A 888 36.35 -62.25 -43.41
CA PHE A 888 37.47 -61.46 -42.90
C PHE A 888 37.01 -60.04 -42.59
N GLY A 889 37.48 -59.45 -41.50
CA GLY A 889 37.12 -58.08 -41.17
C GLY A 889 38.14 -57.37 -40.29
N ILE A 890 38.35 -56.09 -40.58
CA ILE A 890 39.33 -55.22 -39.93
C ILE A 890 38.68 -54.64 -38.67
N PRO A 891 39.20 -54.93 -37.46
CA PRO A 891 38.75 -54.27 -36.24
C PRO A 891 39.34 -52.85 -36.18
N LEU A 892 38.48 -51.87 -35.94
CA LEU A 892 38.78 -50.45 -35.89
C LEU A 892 38.19 -49.86 -34.60
N THR A 893 38.91 -48.97 -33.95
CA THR A 893 38.38 -48.10 -32.90
C THR A 893 38.28 -46.67 -33.42
N VAL A 894 37.14 -46.02 -33.15
CA VAL A 894 36.83 -44.63 -33.48
C VAL A 894 36.75 -43.86 -32.18
N THR A 895 37.75 -43.03 -31.92
CA THR A 895 37.87 -42.22 -30.70
C THR A 895 37.92 -40.72 -31.04
N GLY A 896 38.04 -39.83 -30.05
CA GLY A 896 38.12 -38.39 -30.27
C GLY A 896 36.74 -37.73 -30.20
N THR A 897 36.47 -36.76 -31.08
CA THR A 897 35.17 -36.08 -31.15
C THR A 897 34.52 -36.32 -32.50
N GLN A 898 33.22 -36.07 -32.61
CA GLN A 898 32.51 -36.13 -33.88
C GLN A 898 33.15 -35.23 -34.95
N ASP A 899 33.68 -34.07 -34.53
CA ASP A 899 34.35 -33.14 -35.44
C ASP A 899 35.77 -33.52 -35.81
N ASN A 900 36.43 -34.35 -35.01
CA ASN A 900 37.78 -34.81 -35.25
C ASN A 900 37.94 -36.28 -34.81
N PRO A 901 37.34 -37.24 -35.56
CA PRO A 901 37.39 -38.64 -35.20
C PRO A 901 38.79 -39.22 -35.48
N LYS A 902 39.35 -39.92 -34.49
CA LYS A 902 40.64 -40.61 -34.55
C LYS A 902 40.42 -42.11 -34.72
N ILE A 903 40.90 -42.66 -35.84
CA ILE A 903 40.77 -44.09 -36.17
C ILE A 903 42.06 -44.82 -35.79
N LYS A 904 41.95 -45.98 -35.15
CA LYS A 904 43.08 -46.91 -34.93
C LYS A 904 42.67 -48.33 -35.30
N VAL A 905 43.56 -49.08 -35.93
CA VAL A 905 43.36 -50.51 -36.15
C VAL A 905 43.58 -51.25 -34.82
N GLY A 906 42.58 -52.01 -34.37
CA GLY A 906 42.66 -52.75 -33.11
C GLY A 906 41.33 -52.87 -32.35
N ARG A 907 41.38 -53.50 -31.18
CA ARG A 907 40.20 -53.72 -30.30
C ARG A 907 40.26 -52.94 -28.97
N LYS A 908 41.41 -52.37 -28.63
CA LYS A 908 41.62 -51.66 -27.36
C LYS A 908 41.21 -50.19 -27.51
N SER A 909 40.33 -49.72 -26.64
CA SER A 909 39.99 -48.32 -26.44
C SER A 909 39.66 -48.08 -24.96
N GLN A 910 39.76 -46.83 -24.52
CA GLN A 910 39.41 -46.41 -23.16
C GLN A 910 37.95 -45.94 -23.15
N ASP A 911 37.21 -46.29 -22.11
CA ASP A 911 35.83 -45.87 -21.95
C ASP A 911 35.72 -44.36 -21.69
N LEU A 912 34.59 -43.78 -22.09
CA LEU A 912 34.31 -42.36 -21.86
C LEU A 912 34.01 -42.12 -20.39
N GLU A 913 34.49 -41.01 -19.84
CA GLU A 913 34.14 -40.58 -18.49
C GLU A 913 32.68 -40.13 -18.42
N GLU A 914 31.94 -40.70 -17.46
CA GLU A 914 30.57 -40.30 -17.18
C GLU A 914 30.53 -38.93 -16.48
N THR A 915 29.62 -38.06 -16.90
CA THR A 915 29.28 -36.86 -16.14
C THR A 915 28.09 -37.17 -15.28
N LYS A 916 28.30 -37.31 -13.97
CA LYS A 916 27.20 -37.53 -13.02
C LYS A 916 26.40 -36.25 -12.83
N ASP A 917 25.10 -36.43 -12.66
CA ASP A 917 24.25 -35.36 -12.19
C ASP A 917 24.62 -34.99 -10.75
N THR A 918 24.93 -33.72 -10.49
CA THR A 918 25.46 -33.25 -9.18
C THR A 918 24.37 -32.82 -8.20
N GLU A 919 23.11 -32.86 -8.63
CA GLU A 919 21.95 -32.55 -7.80
C GLU A 919 21.08 -33.81 -7.69
N GLU A 920 20.89 -34.31 -6.47
CA GLU A 920 19.90 -35.37 -6.17
C GLU A 920 18.46 -34.85 -6.24
#